data_AF-A0A965W6G6-F1
#
_entry.id   AF-A0A965W6G6-F1
#
_cell.length_a   1.000
_cell.length_b   1.000
_cell.length_c   1.000
_cell.angle_alpha   90.00
_cell.angle_beta   90.00
_cell.angle_gamma   90.00
#
_symmetry.space_group_name_H-M   'P 1'
#
loop_
_entity.id
_entity.type
_entity.pdbx_description
1 polymer ?
#
loop_
_entity_poly.entity_id
_entity_poly.type
_entity_poly.pdbx_seq_one_letter_code
_entity_poly.pdbx_strand_id
1 'polypeptide(L)'
;MKSSLQYTLIAFCFFYFTSAQNPGLIISEVLANPNGTDSCKEYVELRASQAINFSLTPYSIIVNNNGAATNLGWKASGALTYAFEINTGSVAVGDVVYVGGSCMTPSTNILRAINVKYVNGDANLGLANASGVFGNGGSNADGVAVFNLPVTAIQPSTPPVDAVFFGTGVGTASVNLGIDGYQLPVNDLYNGGKFTTGSFFGPDPGSDIILTLNGTFQLSNASWLVNRTISTGTVHTLGSSGIQLVTTGTVSPGTVAFVSNDTTVAESQSIANIYVKLTATSSFSSSINVYATAFSNATATDYTLAATTVTFAANAPINTSFPITFSLNNDNTIESAEYIILRFYNPQNINIGTIRQHAFYIKDDDKPIPQASNSLSLNLLSSFSNSVSGSNSAEIVAHDPSTQRLYIANSIGGKIDIVNFINPSNPILLNSVPITTYGNINSIAVKNGTVAAAIEGTNPQDSGSVVFFNASGNFLKQVKVGMMPDMITFNQAGNKVLTANEGEPNTAYTVDPDGSISIIDLSPGVSNITQSNVSHITFTAYNGQEPALRAQGIRIFGLNATTSKDFEPEYIAVSKDDTKAWVTLQENNAVVEINLASNNFSINAIRALGSKNHMSLDLGMDISNTTQGINISNFPVKGLFMPDAIATYTVGGINYIITANEGDSRAYAGFSEEVRIASANLDPVRFPFKDQMQNNSVMGRLYITNKLGDSDNDGDLDTLYSWGGRSFSIWNAQTGQLVYDSKDDMEQITASNSYSTMFNASNTTLVKKDRSDDKGPEPEGVTIGRIGNNDYAFIAVERIGGVMVYDVTNPQTPVFVCYVNNRSLQSNGPDRGAEGIIFIPQQQSPNGQHLVIAANEVSSTLSIWGIPGCSNPLNSAVSVSGNTTQPCQSNPPVFSVANTNSVTYQWYLNGNAVLGATASTFAPVNSGALYVQINAGLNCSVQSLPNTLTLIPSPTIAINGPTLNCIGGVISLTASGASTYTWTGMGTSSSQTVSPAITTIYTVNGTTNGCTGTASTVIQAVLPPLISVVGSASACSGQAMVLNAQGAQSYTWNGTQPGTQFTITPIAPVQLTLSGTSVWGCNASITHYIGIAPQPTIVISPLSATVCSGQLLVLNASGAQTYTWNSGLQNAPLNWIATGTSTVIQVNGKNEWGCQSAANASISVEPCTLIKTLVTDSWNVFPNPTQNTIQIDGITNQANIKIYSMSGKLQMHFIAVPQSVHSIEALDAGVYTLIIESEELQKSTKLIKL
;
A
#
# COMPACT_ATOMS: atom_id res chain seq x y z
N MET A 1 11.84 38.99 34.73
CA MET A 1 11.59 40.38 34.29
C MET A 1 11.85 40.37 32.78
N LYS A 2 10.84 40.47 31.90
CA LYS A 2 10.03 41.65 31.51
C LYS A 2 10.82 42.71 30.71
N SER A 3 10.97 42.49 29.39
CA SER A 3 10.89 43.49 28.31
C SER A 3 11.33 42.84 26.97
N SER A 4 10.43 42.31 26.14
CA SER A 4 9.67 43.05 25.11
C SER A 4 10.55 43.77 24.05
N LEU A 5 10.96 43.02 23.02
CA LEU A 5 11.11 43.58 21.66
C LEU A 5 9.91 43.11 20.82
N GLN A 6 9.51 43.92 19.85
CA GLN A 6 8.21 43.78 19.18
C GLN A 6 8.30 42.87 17.95
N TYR A 7 7.23 42.10 17.71
CA TYR A 7 6.94 41.57 16.38
C TYR A 7 6.67 42.75 15.44
N THR A 8 7.56 43.00 14.49
CA THR A 8 7.26 43.87 13.35
C THR A 8 6.28 43.14 12.45
N LEU A 9 4.99 43.27 12.75
CA LEU A 9 3.92 42.78 11.90
C LEU A 9 3.90 43.62 10.62
N ILE A 10 4.68 43.21 9.62
CA ILE A 10 4.58 43.78 8.27
C ILE A 10 3.24 43.33 7.72
N ALA A 11 2.22 44.15 7.94
CA ALA A 11 0.98 44.06 7.22
C ALA A 11 1.30 44.27 5.74
N PHE A 12 1.30 43.17 4.97
CA PHE A 12 1.18 43.24 3.52
C PHE A 12 -0.21 43.81 3.20
N CYS A 13 -0.27 45.14 3.23
CA CYS A 13 -1.41 45.88 2.73
C CYS A 13 -1.51 45.55 1.25
N PHE A 14 -2.54 44.77 0.87
CA PHE A 14 -2.89 44.47 -0.51
C PHE A 14 -3.35 45.75 -1.21
N PHE A 15 -2.39 46.62 -1.54
CA PHE A 15 -2.53 47.57 -2.61
C PHE A 15 -2.64 46.76 -3.90
N TYR A 16 -3.87 46.52 -4.33
CA TYR A 16 -4.19 46.28 -5.73
C TYR A 16 -3.81 47.53 -6.53
N PHE A 17 -2.51 47.70 -6.78
CA PHE A 17 -2.04 48.51 -7.89
C PHE A 17 -2.46 47.77 -9.16
N THR A 18 -3.61 48.17 -9.70
CA THR A 18 -4.08 47.75 -11.03
C THR A 18 -3.20 48.40 -12.10
N SER A 19 -1.95 47.97 -12.19
CA SER A 19 -1.13 48.19 -13.38
C SER A 19 -1.84 47.52 -14.55
N ALA A 20 -2.06 48.25 -15.65
CA ALA A 20 -2.51 47.65 -16.89
C ALA A 20 -1.53 46.53 -17.27
N GLN A 21 -2.06 45.32 -17.49
CA GLN A 21 -1.27 44.18 -17.93
C GLN A 21 -0.86 44.41 -19.38
N ASN A 22 0.38 44.07 -19.78
CA ASN A 22 0.72 44.10 -21.21
C ASN A 22 -0.08 42.98 -21.90
N PRO A 23 -1.00 43.30 -22.83
CA PRO A 23 -1.88 42.29 -23.42
C PRO A 23 -1.14 41.30 -24.32
N GLY A 24 0.06 41.64 -24.79
CA GLY A 24 0.90 40.80 -25.66
C GLY A 24 0.40 40.73 -27.09
N LEU A 25 -0.87 40.42 -27.30
CA LEU A 25 -1.61 40.57 -28.56
C LEU A 25 -2.76 41.56 -28.33
N ILE A 26 -2.78 42.66 -29.09
CA ILE A 26 -3.83 43.70 -29.03
C ILE A 26 -4.76 43.50 -30.23
N ILE A 27 -6.08 43.57 -30.04
CA ILE A 27 -7.03 43.53 -31.14
C ILE A 27 -6.95 44.84 -31.95
N SER A 28 -6.66 44.73 -33.24
CA SER A 28 -6.50 45.88 -34.16
C SER A 28 -7.51 45.94 -35.29
N GLU A 29 -7.93 44.81 -35.87
CA GLU A 29 -9.08 44.76 -36.79
C GLU A 29 -9.97 43.53 -36.51
N VAL A 30 -11.25 43.60 -36.87
CA VAL A 30 -12.15 42.44 -36.92
C VAL A 30 -13.00 42.50 -38.20
N LEU A 31 -12.99 41.44 -39.01
CA LEU A 31 -13.98 41.20 -40.06
C LEU A 31 -14.92 40.09 -39.60
N ALA A 32 -16.09 40.48 -39.07
CA ALA A 32 -17.04 39.56 -38.47
C ALA A 32 -18.17 39.10 -39.42
N ASN A 33 -18.49 39.90 -40.45
CA ASN A 33 -19.68 39.70 -41.30
C ASN A 33 -19.34 39.85 -42.81
N PRO A 34 -18.54 38.95 -43.40
CA PRO A 34 -18.08 39.05 -44.80
C PRO A 34 -19.13 38.58 -45.83
N ASN A 35 -19.19 39.23 -47.00
CA ASN A 35 -20.21 38.97 -48.03
C ASN A 35 -20.21 37.50 -48.53
N GLY A 36 -21.36 36.81 -48.44
CA GLY A 36 -21.64 35.53 -49.09
C GLY A 36 -21.93 34.40 -48.10
N THR A 37 -21.37 33.21 -48.36
CA THR A 37 -21.21 32.23 -47.26
C THR A 37 -19.98 32.69 -46.48
N ASP A 38 -20.20 33.05 -45.24
CA ASP A 38 -19.33 33.86 -44.38
C ASP A 38 -18.22 33.04 -43.70
N SER A 39 -18.59 31.98 -42.98
CA SER A 39 -17.82 31.14 -42.06
C SER A 39 -16.29 31.06 -42.26
N CYS A 40 -15.78 30.73 -43.45
CA CYS A 40 -14.34 30.58 -43.63
C CYS A 40 -13.58 31.91 -43.89
N LYS A 41 -14.27 33.04 -44.06
CA LYS A 41 -13.66 34.35 -44.35
C LYS A 41 -13.45 35.25 -43.12
N GLU A 42 -14.15 34.98 -42.03
CA GLU A 42 -14.09 35.75 -40.78
C GLU A 42 -12.67 35.77 -40.18
N TYR A 43 -12.22 36.90 -39.62
CA TYR A 43 -10.93 36.97 -38.93
C TYR A 43 -10.82 38.12 -37.91
N VAL A 44 -9.86 37.95 -37.00
CA VAL A 44 -9.29 38.98 -36.11
C VAL A 44 -7.88 39.31 -36.60
N GLU A 45 -7.55 40.59 -36.75
CA GLU A 45 -6.17 41.07 -36.80
C GLU A 45 -5.69 41.43 -35.39
N LEU A 46 -4.49 40.97 -35.06
CA LEU A 46 -3.82 41.20 -33.79
C LEU A 46 -2.48 41.90 -34.02
N ARG A 47 -2.17 42.89 -33.17
CA ARG A 47 -0.90 43.61 -33.12
C ARG A 47 -0.07 43.12 -31.92
N ALA A 48 1.12 42.57 -32.18
CA ALA A 48 2.00 42.07 -31.13
C ALA A 48 2.67 43.22 -30.35
N SER A 49 2.36 43.35 -29.06
CA SER A 49 2.95 44.35 -28.14
C SER A 49 4.14 43.81 -27.35
N GLN A 50 4.42 42.52 -27.41
CA GLN A 50 5.70 41.94 -26.99
C GLN A 50 6.10 40.77 -27.90
N ALA A 51 7.35 40.32 -27.81
CA ALA A 51 7.75 39.08 -28.45
C ALA A 51 7.16 37.88 -27.68
N ILE A 52 6.57 36.93 -28.41
CA ILE A 52 5.87 35.77 -27.82
C ILE A 52 6.36 34.50 -28.53
N ASN A 53 6.61 33.44 -27.77
CA ASN A 53 6.68 32.07 -28.28
C ASN A 53 5.47 31.32 -27.72
N PHE A 54 4.58 30.86 -28.60
CA PHE A 54 3.29 30.29 -28.21
C PHE A 54 3.40 28.90 -27.58
N SER A 55 4.53 28.19 -27.74
CA SER A 55 4.77 26.94 -26.99
C SER A 55 5.18 27.19 -25.53
N LEU A 56 5.54 28.43 -25.17
CA LEU A 56 5.93 28.84 -23.80
C LEU A 56 4.90 29.75 -23.13
N THR A 57 4.10 30.47 -23.92
CA THR A 57 2.94 31.24 -23.44
C THR A 57 1.89 31.17 -24.52
N PRO A 58 1.04 30.12 -24.51
CA PRO A 58 -0.03 29.96 -25.49
C PRO A 58 -1.06 31.08 -25.32
N TYR A 59 -1.73 31.42 -26.41
CA TYR A 59 -2.83 32.38 -26.43
C TYR A 59 -4.10 31.70 -26.92
N SER A 60 -5.25 32.21 -26.50
CA SER A 60 -6.55 31.81 -27.03
C SER A 60 -7.34 33.02 -27.48
N ILE A 61 -7.94 32.94 -28.66
CA ILE A 61 -8.91 33.92 -29.14
C ILE A 61 -10.29 33.30 -29.00
N ILE A 62 -11.15 33.90 -28.19
CA ILE A 62 -12.56 33.51 -28.04
C ILE A 62 -13.41 34.61 -28.68
N VAL A 63 -14.22 34.23 -29.65
CA VAL A 63 -15.28 35.08 -30.21
C VAL A 63 -16.62 34.74 -29.57
N ASN A 64 -17.48 35.73 -29.36
CA ASN A 64 -18.84 35.53 -28.87
C ASN A 64 -19.89 36.08 -29.84
N ASN A 65 -21.01 35.37 -29.92
CA ASN A 65 -22.09 35.61 -30.88
C ASN A 65 -23.44 35.77 -30.13
N ASN A 66 -24.20 36.79 -30.53
CA ASN A 66 -25.52 37.18 -30.03
C ASN A 66 -25.56 37.59 -28.54
N GLY A 67 -24.41 37.94 -27.94
CA GLY A 67 -24.26 38.53 -26.59
C GLY A 67 -24.94 37.83 -25.40
N ALA A 68 -25.37 36.59 -25.54
CA ALA A 68 -26.18 35.88 -24.53
C ALA A 68 -25.33 35.41 -23.34
N ALA A 69 -25.19 36.27 -22.33
CA ALA A 69 -24.34 36.02 -21.18
C ALA A 69 -24.89 34.93 -20.25
N THR A 70 -24.14 33.83 -20.13
CA THR A 70 -24.41 32.75 -19.17
C THR A 70 -23.52 32.88 -17.93
N ASN A 71 -23.77 32.05 -16.91
CA ASN A 71 -22.86 31.85 -15.78
C ASN A 71 -21.54 31.14 -16.15
N LEU A 72 -21.35 30.75 -17.42
CA LEU A 72 -20.07 30.23 -17.93
C LEU A 72 -19.23 31.31 -18.61
N GLY A 73 -19.76 32.53 -18.76
CA GLY A 73 -19.06 33.67 -19.35
C GLY A 73 -18.50 33.35 -20.74
N TRP A 74 -17.19 33.53 -20.90
CA TRP A 74 -16.45 33.21 -22.12
C TRP A 74 -16.43 31.72 -22.50
N LYS A 75 -16.92 30.80 -21.65
CA LYS A 75 -17.02 29.36 -21.92
C LYS A 75 -18.46 28.86 -22.14
N ALA A 76 -19.37 29.72 -22.60
CA ALA A 76 -20.79 29.38 -22.81
C ALA A 76 -21.02 28.21 -23.79
N SER A 77 -20.11 28.01 -24.75
CA SER A 77 -20.14 26.93 -25.75
C SER A 77 -21.38 26.94 -26.66
N GLY A 78 -21.63 25.84 -27.36
CA GLY A 78 -22.68 25.75 -28.39
C GLY A 78 -22.39 26.69 -29.57
N ALA A 79 -23.40 27.44 -30.00
CA ALA A 79 -23.26 28.47 -31.04
C ALA A 79 -23.00 29.89 -30.46
N LEU A 80 -22.74 30.02 -29.15
CA LEU A 80 -22.61 31.32 -28.46
C LEU A 80 -21.16 31.80 -28.31
N THR A 81 -20.20 30.88 -28.25
CA THR A 81 -18.76 31.17 -28.18
C THR A 81 -17.96 30.16 -28.98
N TYR A 82 -16.95 30.61 -29.72
CA TYR A 82 -16.05 29.75 -30.49
C TYR A 82 -14.59 30.12 -30.19
N ALA A 83 -13.75 29.10 -30.00
CA ALA A 83 -12.35 29.26 -29.59
C ALA A 83 -11.34 28.87 -30.68
N PHE A 84 -10.27 29.65 -30.77
CA PHE A 84 -9.06 29.38 -31.54
C PHE A 84 -7.87 29.37 -30.58
N GLU A 85 -7.17 28.24 -30.45
CA GLU A 85 -5.96 28.14 -29.61
C GLU A 85 -4.69 28.36 -30.44
N ILE A 86 -3.74 29.09 -29.86
CA ILE A 86 -2.43 29.40 -30.42
C ILE A 86 -1.37 28.87 -29.46
N ASN A 87 -0.83 27.70 -29.76
CA ASN A 87 0.11 26.96 -28.92
C ASN A 87 1.45 26.64 -29.61
N THR A 88 1.64 27.13 -30.84
CA THR A 88 2.85 26.93 -31.66
C THR A 88 3.22 28.19 -32.44
N GLY A 89 4.50 28.30 -32.85
CA GLY A 89 5.04 29.48 -33.53
C GLY A 89 5.44 30.62 -32.60
N SER A 90 5.82 31.76 -33.19
CA SER A 90 6.30 32.94 -32.46
C SER A 90 6.09 34.25 -33.22
N VAL A 91 6.00 35.37 -32.49
CA VAL A 91 5.94 36.74 -33.02
C VAL A 91 6.98 37.65 -32.37
N ALA A 92 7.41 38.67 -33.11
CA ALA A 92 8.23 39.79 -32.64
C ALA A 92 7.36 41.00 -32.23
N VAL A 93 7.98 41.98 -31.57
CA VAL A 93 7.30 43.23 -31.18
C VAL A 93 6.95 44.03 -32.44
N GLY A 94 5.66 44.32 -32.63
CA GLY A 94 5.14 45.06 -33.77
C GLY A 94 4.70 44.22 -34.96
N ASP A 95 4.72 42.89 -34.87
CA ASP A 95 4.12 42.02 -35.88
C ASP A 95 2.60 42.22 -35.97
N VAL A 96 2.06 42.02 -37.18
CA VAL A 96 0.63 42.02 -37.48
C VAL A 96 0.26 40.62 -37.94
N VAL A 97 -0.69 39.99 -37.25
CA VAL A 97 -0.98 38.56 -37.34
C VAL A 97 -2.47 38.25 -37.25
N TYR A 98 -2.89 37.10 -37.76
CA TYR A 98 -4.31 36.79 -38.00
C TYR A 98 -4.77 35.48 -37.38
N VAL A 99 -6.03 35.47 -36.92
CA VAL A 99 -6.73 34.30 -36.41
C VAL A 99 -8.16 34.29 -36.96
N GLY A 100 -8.63 33.15 -37.49
CA GLY A 100 -9.99 33.07 -38.04
C GLY A 100 -10.27 31.87 -38.94
N GLY A 101 -11.12 32.09 -39.94
CA GLY A 101 -11.58 31.09 -40.88
C GLY A 101 -10.51 30.65 -41.88
N SER A 102 -10.59 29.40 -42.35
CA SER A 102 -9.62 28.78 -43.26
C SER A 102 -9.59 29.30 -44.71
N CYS A 103 -10.31 30.37 -45.04
CA CYS A 103 -10.31 31.04 -46.33
C CYS A 103 -10.29 32.59 -46.22
N MET A 104 -9.87 33.12 -45.06
CA MET A 104 -9.72 34.56 -44.84
C MET A 104 -8.76 35.21 -45.85
N THR A 105 -8.99 36.48 -46.16
CA THR A 105 -8.24 37.21 -47.20
C THR A 105 -6.83 37.68 -46.81
N PRO A 106 -6.41 37.74 -45.53
CA PRO A 106 -5.00 37.69 -45.16
C PRO A 106 -4.46 36.25 -45.34
N SER A 107 -3.59 36.04 -46.33
CA SER A 107 -3.03 34.71 -46.67
C SER A 107 -1.65 34.41 -46.04
N THR A 108 -1.12 35.33 -45.23
CA THR A 108 0.18 35.24 -44.55
C THR A 108 0.03 35.73 -43.10
N ASN A 109 1.05 35.49 -42.26
CA ASN A 109 1.06 35.85 -40.84
C ASN A 109 -0.12 35.26 -40.02
N ILE A 110 -0.62 34.10 -40.46
CA ILE A 110 -1.71 33.37 -39.79
C ILE A 110 -1.14 32.60 -38.59
N LEU A 111 -1.69 32.82 -37.39
CA LEU A 111 -1.34 32.06 -36.18
C LEU A 111 -2.23 30.82 -36.00
N ARG A 112 -3.53 30.95 -36.28
CA ARG A 112 -4.49 29.84 -36.22
C ARG A 112 -5.61 30.06 -37.24
N ALA A 113 -5.83 29.09 -38.11
CA ALA A 113 -6.95 29.08 -39.04
C ALA A 113 -7.73 27.76 -38.94
N ILE A 114 -9.05 27.84 -38.86
CA ILE A 114 -9.94 26.68 -38.72
C ILE A 114 -11.05 26.76 -39.77
N ASN A 115 -11.44 25.63 -40.36
CA ASN A 115 -12.60 25.58 -41.23
C ASN A 115 -13.88 25.48 -40.40
N VAL A 116 -14.29 26.61 -39.79
CA VAL A 116 -15.35 26.69 -38.78
C VAL A 116 -16.72 26.20 -39.26
N LYS A 117 -16.89 26.00 -40.57
CA LYS A 117 -18.08 25.37 -41.18
C LYS A 117 -18.19 23.87 -40.92
N TYR A 118 -17.06 23.19 -40.71
CA TYR A 118 -16.95 21.73 -40.60
C TYR A 118 -16.22 21.26 -39.35
N VAL A 119 -15.57 22.16 -38.62
CA VAL A 119 -14.73 21.87 -37.44
C VAL A 119 -15.20 22.70 -36.25
N ASN A 120 -15.32 22.07 -35.09
CA ASN A 120 -15.64 22.73 -33.82
C ASN A 120 -14.48 23.61 -33.34
N GLY A 121 -14.74 24.49 -32.37
CA GLY A 121 -13.70 25.31 -31.75
C GLY A 121 -12.72 24.47 -30.92
N ASP A 122 -11.51 25.00 -30.74
CA ASP A 122 -10.44 24.33 -30.03
C ASP A 122 -10.82 23.98 -28.58
N ALA A 123 -10.28 22.87 -28.07
CA ALA A 123 -10.67 22.23 -26.80
C ALA A 123 -12.21 21.95 -26.67
N ASN A 124 -12.91 21.77 -27.80
CA ASN A 124 -14.36 21.59 -27.91
C ASN A 124 -15.20 22.82 -27.48
N LEU A 125 -14.60 24.02 -27.45
CA LEU A 125 -15.31 25.25 -27.12
C LEU A 125 -15.88 25.92 -28.37
N GLY A 126 -17.11 25.51 -28.73
CA GLY A 126 -17.89 26.06 -29.85
C GLY A 126 -18.21 25.03 -30.93
N LEU A 127 -19.40 25.12 -31.51
CA LEU A 127 -19.86 24.23 -32.58
C LEU A 127 -19.54 24.80 -33.96
N ALA A 128 -19.28 23.91 -34.92
CA ALA A 128 -19.15 24.26 -36.33
C ALA A 128 -20.44 24.91 -36.86
N ASN A 129 -20.32 26.04 -37.59
CA ASN A 129 -21.45 26.75 -38.18
C ASN A 129 -21.17 27.18 -39.62
N ALA A 130 -22.13 26.95 -40.51
CA ALA A 130 -22.07 27.35 -41.92
C ALA A 130 -22.50 28.81 -42.18
N SER A 131 -22.99 29.51 -41.14
CA SER A 131 -23.42 30.92 -41.13
C SER A 131 -22.67 31.71 -40.05
N GLY A 132 -21.34 31.60 -40.08
CA GLY A 132 -20.39 32.27 -39.20
C GLY A 132 -20.30 31.79 -37.75
N VAL A 133 -19.15 32.03 -37.12
CA VAL A 133 -18.96 31.81 -35.67
C VAL A 133 -18.62 33.10 -34.94
N PHE A 134 -18.18 34.12 -35.66
CA PHE A 134 -18.13 35.50 -35.17
C PHE A 134 -19.56 36.04 -35.06
N GLY A 135 -19.80 36.96 -34.13
CA GLY A 135 -21.07 37.67 -34.04
C GLY A 135 -21.22 38.70 -35.17
N ASN A 136 -22.36 38.72 -35.84
CA ASN A 136 -22.55 39.53 -37.06
C ASN A 136 -22.91 41.01 -36.81
N GLY A 137 -23.04 41.42 -35.54
CA GLY A 137 -23.62 42.69 -35.14
C GLY A 137 -25.14 42.61 -34.93
N GLY A 138 -25.69 43.59 -34.22
CA GLY A 138 -27.14 43.70 -33.99
C GLY A 138 -27.50 44.38 -32.68
N SER A 139 -28.56 43.88 -32.03
CA SER A 139 -29.12 44.45 -30.77
C SER A 139 -28.55 43.85 -29.48
N ASN A 140 -27.64 42.88 -29.59
CA ASN A 140 -26.85 42.31 -28.51
C ASN A 140 -25.36 42.65 -28.69
N ALA A 141 -24.57 42.51 -27.63
CA ALA A 141 -23.13 42.77 -27.65
C ALA A 141 -22.34 41.55 -28.16
N ASP A 142 -21.89 41.62 -29.42
CA ASP A 142 -20.94 40.68 -30.00
C ASP A 142 -19.50 41.08 -29.66
N GLY A 143 -18.55 40.15 -29.71
CA GLY A 143 -17.20 40.45 -29.24
C GLY A 143 -16.11 39.42 -29.51
N VAL A 144 -14.89 39.87 -29.24
CA VAL A 144 -13.62 39.15 -29.39
C VAL A 144 -12.79 39.37 -28.12
N ALA A 145 -12.25 38.30 -27.56
CA ALA A 145 -11.36 38.34 -26.40
C ALA A 145 -10.07 37.55 -26.63
N VAL A 146 -8.96 38.17 -26.20
CA VAL A 146 -7.61 37.61 -26.19
C VAL A 146 -7.31 37.11 -24.78
N PHE A 147 -6.86 35.86 -24.65
CA PHE A 147 -6.34 35.30 -23.41
C PHE A 147 -4.88 34.87 -23.62
N ASN A 148 -4.01 35.08 -22.62
CA ASN A 148 -2.63 34.60 -22.60
C ASN A 148 -2.51 33.21 -21.92
N LEU A 149 -3.51 32.36 -22.17
CA LEU A 149 -3.70 31.02 -21.60
C LEU A 149 -4.26 30.07 -22.69
N PRO A 150 -4.06 28.74 -22.56
CA PRO A 150 -4.76 27.77 -23.40
C PRO A 150 -6.25 27.65 -23.03
N VAL A 151 -7.08 27.18 -23.94
CA VAL A 151 -8.56 27.17 -23.81
C VAL A 151 -9.00 26.29 -22.62
N THR A 152 -8.22 25.27 -22.30
CA THR A 152 -8.42 24.38 -21.14
C THR A 152 -8.27 25.11 -19.81
N ALA A 153 -7.30 26.03 -19.67
CA ALA A 153 -6.98 26.70 -18.41
C ALA A 153 -7.91 27.89 -18.10
N ILE A 154 -8.53 28.51 -19.11
CA ILE A 154 -9.53 29.58 -18.95
C ILE A 154 -10.68 29.08 -18.07
N GLN A 155 -11.17 29.93 -17.16
CA GLN A 155 -12.34 29.70 -16.29
C GLN A 155 -13.43 30.75 -16.55
N PRO A 156 -14.68 30.54 -16.11
CA PRO A 156 -15.76 31.53 -16.26
C PRO A 156 -15.46 32.92 -15.67
N SER A 157 -14.57 33.00 -14.68
CA SER A 157 -14.09 34.22 -14.01
C SER A 157 -12.68 34.65 -14.44
N THR A 158 -12.16 34.13 -15.55
CA THR A 158 -10.88 34.59 -16.12
C THR A 158 -11.14 35.88 -16.92
N PRO A 159 -10.55 37.03 -16.54
CA PRO A 159 -10.56 38.19 -17.42
C PRO A 159 -9.65 37.91 -18.63
N PRO A 160 -10.02 38.34 -19.85
CA PRO A 160 -9.10 38.38 -20.96
C PRO A 160 -8.01 39.45 -20.72
N VAL A 161 -6.95 39.39 -21.51
CA VAL A 161 -5.86 40.40 -21.49
C VAL A 161 -6.14 41.57 -22.42
N ASP A 162 -6.87 41.33 -23.51
CA ASP A 162 -7.53 42.37 -24.30
C ASP A 162 -8.89 41.90 -24.80
N ALA A 163 -9.82 42.83 -25.02
CA ALA A 163 -11.14 42.52 -25.55
C ALA A 163 -11.71 43.70 -26.33
N VAL A 164 -12.55 43.40 -27.33
CA VAL A 164 -13.30 44.36 -28.14
C VAL A 164 -14.71 43.82 -28.32
N PHE A 165 -15.70 44.70 -28.19
CA PHE A 165 -17.11 44.37 -28.37
C PHE A 165 -17.78 45.39 -29.28
N PHE A 166 -18.83 44.99 -29.98
CA PHE A 166 -19.47 45.77 -31.02
C PHE A 166 -20.96 45.43 -31.17
N GLY A 167 -21.71 46.36 -31.77
CA GLY A 167 -23.16 46.26 -31.96
C GLY A 167 -23.89 47.56 -31.63
N THR A 168 -25.21 47.52 -31.55
CA THR A 168 -26.06 48.69 -31.25
C THR A 168 -26.44 48.83 -29.77
N GLY A 169 -26.09 47.85 -28.92
CA GLY A 169 -26.28 47.93 -27.47
C GLY A 169 -25.98 46.63 -26.73
N VAL A 170 -26.05 46.66 -25.40
CA VAL A 170 -25.80 45.50 -24.53
C VAL A 170 -26.78 44.33 -24.74
N GLY A 171 -28.00 44.62 -25.18
CA GLY A 171 -29.07 43.65 -25.36
C GLY A 171 -29.34 42.79 -24.12
N THR A 172 -29.19 41.48 -24.27
CA THR A 172 -29.37 40.47 -23.22
C THR A 172 -28.09 40.12 -22.44
N ALA A 173 -26.98 40.83 -22.67
CA ALA A 173 -25.75 40.62 -21.92
C ALA A 173 -25.95 40.93 -20.42
N SER A 174 -25.31 40.13 -19.56
CA SER A 174 -25.58 40.08 -18.12
C SER A 174 -25.10 41.35 -17.40
N VAL A 175 -26.04 42.25 -17.14
CA VAL A 175 -25.93 43.36 -16.17
C VAL A 175 -26.04 42.87 -14.70
N ASN A 176 -25.82 41.57 -14.45
CA ASN A 176 -26.17 40.90 -13.21
C ASN A 176 -25.01 40.82 -12.19
N LEU A 177 -25.33 41.15 -10.93
CA LEU A 177 -24.41 41.34 -9.80
C LEU A 177 -23.84 40.04 -9.17
N GLY A 178 -24.09 38.89 -9.79
CA GLY A 178 -23.40 37.63 -9.42
C GLY A 178 -21.91 37.67 -9.78
N ILE A 179 -21.16 36.61 -9.46
CA ILE A 179 -19.71 36.56 -9.74
C ILE A 179 -19.40 36.28 -11.22
N ASP A 180 -20.06 35.33 -11.87
CA ASP A 180 -19.68 34.87 -13.23
C ASP A 180 -20.36 35.65 -14.38
N GLY A 181 -19.73 35.70 -15.57
CA GLY A 181 -20.28 36.32 -16.78
C GLY A 181 -19.20 36.82 -17.75
N TYR A 182 -19.52 37.76 -18.65
CA TYR A 182 -18.52 38.48 -19.46
C TYR A 182 -17.68 39.39 -18.54
N GLN A 183 -16.58 38.85 -18.02
CA GLN A 183 -15.59 39.62 -17.29
C GLN A 183 -14.69 40.35 -18.29
N LEU A 184 -14.56 41.66 -18.09
CA LEU A 184 -13.83 42.59 -18.96
C LEU A 184 -12.37 42.76 -18.50
N PRO A 185 -11.44 43.06 -19.44
CA PRO A 185 -10.05 43.34 -19.11
C PRO A 185 -9.91 44.67 -18.35
N VAL A 186 -8.72 44.94 -17.81
CA VAL A 186 -8.29 46.30 -17.44
C VAL A 186 -7.43 46.85 -18.57
N ASN A 187 -8.04 47.61 -19.47
CA ASN A 187 -7.39 48.28 -20.60
C ASN A 187 -7.91 49.74 -20.74
N ASP A 188 -7.71 50.35 -21.90
CA ASP A 188 -8.14 51.72 -22.24
C ASP A 188 -9.64 51.89 -22.52
N LEU A 189 -10.34 50.80 -22.83
CA LEU A 189 -11.78 50.77 -23.10
C LEU A 189 -12.59 50.32 -21.88
N TYR A 190 -12.00 49.51 -21.00
CA TYR A 190 -12.66 48.92 -19.84
C TYR A 190 -11.74 48.96 -18.62
N ASN A 191 -12.22 49.50 -17.50
CA ASN A 191 -11.49 49.56 -16.22
C ASN A 191 -11.69 48.27 -15.37
N GLY A 192 -11.83 47.12 -16.03
CA GLY A 192 -12.29 45.87 -15.42
C GLY A 192 -13.78 45.86 -15.06
N GLY A 193 -14.33 44.66 -14.80
CA GLY A 193 -15.71 44.47 -14.33
C GLY A 193 -16.60 43.73 -15.33
N LYS A 194 -17.89 44.09 -15.37
CA LYS A 194 -18.92 43.54 -16.29
C LYS A 194 -19.61 44.67 -17.06
N PHE A 195 -20.44 44.30 -18.03
CA PHE A 195 -21.25 45.25 -18.78
C PHE A 195 -22.26 46.02 -17.94
N THR A 196 -22.43 47.28 -18.32
CA THR A 196 -23.40 48.23 -17.76
C THR A 196 -24.04 49.04 -18.89
N THR A 197 -25.10 49.78 -18.59
CA THR A 197 -25.82 50.64 -19.56
C THR A 197 -24.99 51.85 -20.07
N GLY A 198 -23.72 51.96 -19.68
CA GLY A 198 -22.76 52.95 -20.19
C GLY A 198 -21.42 52.36 -20.62
N SER A 199 -21.33 51.03 -20.83
CA SER A 199 -20.12 50.40 -21.36
C SER A 199 -19.84 50.80 -22.81
N PHE A 200 -18.56 50.86 -23.18
CA PHE A 200 -18.12 51.24 -24.52
C PHE A 200 -18.25 50.06 -25.50
N PHE A 201 -18.68 50.37 -26.73
CA PHE A 201 -18.82 49.41 -27.83
C PHE A 201 -18.36 50.04 -29.14
N GLY A 202 -17.84 49.22 -30.05
CA GLY A 202 -17.74 49.55 -31.46
C GLY A 202 -19.14 49.63 -32.09
N PRO A 203 -19.30 50.36 -33.20
CA PRO A 203 -20.53 50.32 -33.98
C PRO A 203 -20.83 48.89 -34.45
N ASP A 204 -22.08 48.64 -34.81
CA ASP A 204 -22.46 47.45 -35.57
C ASP A 204 -21.63 47.40 -36.89
N PRO A 205 -20.92 46.30 -37.19
CA PRO A 205 -20.18 46.19 -38.45
C PRO A 205 -21.13 46.23 -39.65
N GLY A 206 -22.21 45.44 -39.64
CA GLY A 206 -22.98 45.17 -40.84
C GLY A 206 -22.20 44.42 -41.93
N SER A 207 -22.82 44.27 -43.11
CA SER A 207 -22.34 43.41 -44.20
C SER A 207 -21.08 43.95 -44.89
N ASP A 208 -20.03 43.12 -44.93
CA ASP A 208 -18.75 43.33 -45.63
C ASP A 208 -17.93 44.54 -45.14
N ILE A 209 -18.04 44.83 -43.84
CA ILE A 209 -17.42 45.97 -43.17
C ILE A 209 -16.48 45.47 -42.07
N ILE A 210 -15.34 46.13 -41.96
CA ILE A 210 -14.26 45.86 -41.00
C ILE A 210 -14.37 46.84 -39.84
N LEU A 211 -14.17 46.35 -38.62
CA LEU A 211 -14.00 47.14 -37.42
C LEU A 211 -12.51 47.40 -37.19
N THR A 212 -12.00 48.54 -37.66
CA THR A 212 -10.61 48.97 -37.46
C THR A 212 -10.48 49.75 -36.15
N LEU A 213 -9.52 49.37 -35.31
CA LEU A 213 -9.16 50.07 -34.08
C LEU A 213 -7.91 50.93 -34.29
N ASN A 214 -8.01 52.20 -33.94
CA ASN A 214 -6.94 53.18 -34.06
C ASN A 214 -6.54 53.69 -32.67
N GLY A 215 -5.24 53.75 -32.37
CA GLY A 215 -4.75 54.21 -31.06
C GLY A 215 -3.23 54.25 -30.96
N THR A 216 -2.69 54.59 -29.80
CA THR A 216 -1.23 54.59 -29.53
C THR A 216 -0.92 53.96 -28.18
N PHE A 217 -0.30 52.78 -28.21
CA PHE A 217 0.06 52.00 -27.03
C PHE A 217 1.54 52.18 -26.68
N GLN A 218 1.83 52.49 -25.42
CA GLN A 218 3.16 52.74 -24.90
C GLN A 218 3.72 51.49 -24.23
N LEU A 219 4.73 50.90 -24.89
CA LEU A 219 5.34 49.63 -24.50
C LEU A 219 6.10 49.70 -23.17
N SER A 220 6.61 50.88 -22.78
CA SER A 220 7.45 51.05 -21.58
C SER A 220 6.70 50.91 -20.26
N ASN A 221 5.37 50.99 -20.26
CA ASN A 221 4.54 50.87 -19.06
C ASN A 221 3.16 50.23 -19.32
N ALA A 222 3.01 49.51 -20.43
CA ALA A 222 1.78 48.83 -20.85
C ALA A 222 0.51 49.71 -20.81
N SER A 223 0.62 50.99 -21.19
CA SER A 223 -0.50 51.95 -21.10
C SER A 223 -0.79 52.62 -22.45
N TRP A 224 -2.02 53.08 -22.64
CA TRP A 224 -2.40 53.81 -23.86
C TRP A 224 -2.07 55.30 -23.71
N LEU A 225 -1.22 55.80 -24.60
CA LEU A 225 -0.89 57.22 -24.72
C LEU A 225 -1.98 57.97 -25.51
N VAL A 226 -2.64 57.27 -26.43
CA VAL A 226 -3.89 57.67 -27.07
C VAL A 226 -4.81 56.46 -27.04
N ASN A 227 -5.89 56.53 -26.25
CA ASN A 227 -6.90 55.47 -26.14
C ASN A 227 -7.47 55.07 -27.50
N ARG A 228 -7.89 53.82 -27.65
CA ARG A 228 -8.48 53.33 -28.89
C ARG A 228 -9.80 54.00 -29.24
N THR A 229 -9.96 54.26 -30.53
CA THR A 229 -11.24 54.55 -31.17
C THR A 229 -11.55 53.45 -32.18
N ILE A 230 -12.76 52.89 -32.13
CA ILE A 230 -13.25 51.88 -33.06
C ILE A 230 -13.98 52.59 -34.21
N SER A 231 -13.67 52.20 -35.44
CA SER A 231 -14.21 52.80 -36.67
C SER A 231 -14.56 51.72 -37.70
N THR A 232 -15.59 51.95 -38.52
CA THR A 232 -15.99 51.04 -39.60
C THR A 232 -15.46 51.49 -40.95
N GLY A 233 -15.09 50.53 -41.80
CA GLY A 233 -14.65 50.77 -43.16
C GLY A 233 -14.71 49.53 -44.06
N THR A 234 -14.53 49.73 -45.37
CA THR A 234 -14.50 48.66 -46.39
C THR A 234 -13.09 48.48 -47.00
N VAL A 235 -12.06 48.91 -46.29
CA VAL A 235 -10.65 48.87 -46.73
C VAL A 235 -9.86 48.08 -45.70
N HIS A 236 -9.40 46.89 -46.08
CA HIS A 236 -8.53 46.07 -45.26
C HIS A 236 -7.13 46.71 -45.16
N THR A 237 -6.52 46.76 -43.97
CA THR A 237 -5.17 47.33 -43.80
C THR A 237 -4.03 46.33 -44.06
N LEU A 238 -4.33 45.03 -44.06
CA LEU A 238 -3.49 43.89 -44.50
C LEU A 238 -1.99 44.03 -44.19
N GLY A 239 -1.63 43.88 -42.91
CA GLY A 239 -0.24 43.87 -42.45
C GLY A 239 0.26 45.24 -41.95
N SER A 240 -0.58 46.27 -42.09
CA SER A 240 -0.49 47.53 -41.36
C SER A 240 -1.60 47.59 -40.32
N SER A 241 -1.36 48.25 -39.18
CA SER A 241 -2.29 48.29 -38.07
C SER A 241 -2.58 49.73 -37.62
N GLY A 242 -3.85 50.02 -37.29
CA GLY A 242 -4.24 51.29 -36.66
C GLY A 242 -3.66 51.48 -35.24
N ILE A 243 -3.14 50.40 -34.63
CA ILE A 243 -2.49 50.44 -33.33
C ILE A 243 -1.00 50.76 -33.47
N GLN A 244 -0.65 52.01 -33.21
CA GLN A 244 0.73 52.46 -33.16
C GLN A 244 1.38 52.04 -31.84
N LEU A 245 2.59 51.47 -31.91
CA LEU A 245 3.38 51.09 -30.73
C LEU A 245 4.51 52.10 -30.54
N VAL A 246 4.64 52.66 -29.32
CA VAL A 246 5.67 53.66 -29.00
C VAL A 246 6.45 53.27 -27.75
N THR A 247 7.72 53.67 -27.70
CA THR A 247 8.60 53.43 -26.56
C THR A 247 9.23 54.74 -26.13
N THR A 248 8.79 55.28 -24.99
CA THR A 248 9.35 56.50 -24.41
C THR A 248 10.35 56.14 -23.30
N GLY A 249 11.59 56.64 -23.45
CA GLY A 249 12.72 56.24 -22.61
C GLY A 249 13.33 54.89 -22.98
N THR A 250 14.58 54.66 -22.54
CA THR A 250 15.28 53.38 -22.72
C THR A 250 14.74 52.34 -21.74
N VAL A 251 13.79 51.52 -22.19
CA VAL A 251 13.37 50.32 -21.47
C VAL A 251 14.52 49.31 -21.48
N SER A 252 15.16 49.13 -20.34
CA SER A 252 16.00 47.96 -20.09
C SER A 252 15.14 46.96 -19.29
N PRO A 253 14.57 45.93 -19.94
CA PRO A 253 13.90 44.84 -19.24
C PRO A 253 14.95 44.00 -18.50
N GLY A 254 14.60 43.52 -17.30
CA GLY A 254 15.47 42.64 -16.52
C GLY A 254 15.61 41.27 -17.17
N THR A 255 16.40 40.40 -16.57
CA THR A 255 16.50 38.99 -16.99
C THR A 255 16.36 38.10 -15.76
N VAL A 256 15.64 36.98 -15.89
CA VAL A 256 15.33 36.04 -14.81
C VAL A 256 15.70 34.61 -15.18
N ALA A 257 16.15 33.82 -14.21
CA ALA A 257 16.41 32.39 -14.37
C ALA A 257 16.14 31.64 -13.05
N PHE A 258 15.96 30.32 -13.11
CA PHE A 258 16.06 29.49 -11.90
C PHE A 258 17.50 29.51 -11.35
N VAL A 259 17.66 29.21 -10.06
CA VAL A 259 18.99 29.18 -9.40
C VAL A 259 19.78 27.93 -9.75
N SER A 260 19.12 26.78 -9.92
CA SER A 260 19.67 25.49 -10.35
C SER A 260 18.75 24.86 -11.42
N ASN A 261 19.22 23.82 -12.10
CA ASN A 261 18.42 23.03 -13.05
C ASN A 261 17.47 22.06 -12.32
N ASP A 262 17.79 21.68 -11.09
CA ASP A 262 17.14 20.62 -10.33
C ASP A 262 17.04 20.93 -8.83
N THR A 263 16.16 20.22 -8.12
CA THR A 263 16.08 20.14 -6.67
C THR A 263 15.39 18.82 -6.28
N THR A 264 15.90 18.11 -5.29
CA THR A 264 15.26 16.91 -4.71
C THR A 264 14.97 17.18 -3.23
N VAL A 265 13.75 16.90 -2.79
CA VAL A 265 13.30 17.06 -1.39
C VAL A 265 12.48 15.82 -0.99
N ALA A 266 12.67 15.29 0.22
CA ALA A 266 11.81 14.23 0.74
C ALA A 266 10.45 14.80 1.19
N GLU A 267 9.35 14.10 0.90
CA GLU A 267 7.98 14.51 1.24
C GLU A 267 7.83 14.93 2.72
N SER A 268 8.46 14.19 3.63
CA SER A 268 8.49 14.40 5.08
C SER A 268 9.11 15.74 5.53
N GLN A 269 9.69 16.54 4.62
CA GLN A 269 10.11 17.91 4.92
C GLN A 269 8.97 18.93 4.93
N SER A 270 7.77 18.56 4.46
CA SER A 270 6.53 19.37 4.41
C SER A 270 6.57 20.68 3.59
N ILE A 271 7.74 21.23 3.26
CA ILE A 271 7.90 22.44 2.46
C ILE A 271 9.16 22.32 1.57
N ALA A 272 9.00 22.52 0.27
CA ALA A 272 10.10 22.73 -0.67
C ALA A 272 10.10 24.18 -1.19
N ASN A 273 11.29 24.74 -1.45
CA ASN A 273 11.45 26.10 -1.97
C ASN A 273 12.41 26.12 -3.16
N ILE A 274 11.88 26.39 -4.36
CA ILE A 274 12.64 26.46 -5.61
C ILE A 274 12.90 27.92 -5.94
N TYR A 275 14.16 28.32 -6.05
CA TYR A 275 14.51 29.73 -6.17
C TYR A 275 14.62 30.21 -7.62
N VAL A 276 13.97 31.34 -7.86
CA VAL A 276 14.06 32.15 -9.08
C VAL A 276 14.88 33.41 -8.76
N LYS A 277 15.77 33.87 -9.65
CA LYS A 277 16.60 35.07 -9.41
C LYS A 277 16.70 36.00 -10.62
N LEU A 278 16.87 37.29 -10.35
CA LEU A 278 17.32 38.26 -11.36
C LEU A 278 18.79 38.01 -11.74
N THR A 279 19.05 37.91 -13.04
CA THR A 279 20.39 37.91 -13.65
C THR A 279 20.72 39.24 -14.35
N ALA A 280 19.71 40.07 -14.63
CA ALA A 280 19.87 41.48 -15.01
C ALA A 280 18.74 42.33 -14.41
N THR A 281 19.04 43.59 -14.06
CA THR A 281 18.08 44.53 -13.45
C THR A 281 17.06 45.06 -14.45
N SER A 282 15.78 45.13 -14.08
CA SER A 282 14.79 45.87 -14.88
C SER A 282 14.73 47.34 -14.45
N SER A 283 14.61 48.24 -15.43
CA SER A 283 14.37 49.68 -15.18
C SER A 283 12.94 49.99 -14.71
N PHE A 284 12.02 49.04 -14.86
CA PHE A 284 10.62 49.11 -14.43
C PHE A 284 10.28 47.96 -13.48
N SER A 285 9.12 48.02 -12.81
CA SER A 285 8.62 46.84 -12.09
C SER A 285 8.35 45.73 -13.10
N SER A 286 8.74 44.51 -12.76
CA SER A 286 8.68 43.36 -13.66
C SER A 286 8.13 42.12 -12.98
N SER A 287 7.51 41.23 -13.75
CA SER A 287 6.94 40.00 -13.23
C SER A 287 6.99 38.86 -14.24
N ILE A 288 6.92 37.63 -13.74
CA ILE A 288 6.82 36.43 -14.56
C ILE A 288 6.04 35.37 -13.79
N ASN A 289 5.27 34.54 -14.49
CA ASN A 289 4.60 33.41 -13.87
C ASN A 289 5.45 32.13 -13.99
N VAL A 290 5.33 31.25 -13.00
CA VAL A 290 5.95 29.92 -13.01
C VAL A 290 4.87 28.85 -13.12
N TYR A 291 4.90 28.05 -14.17
CA TYR A 291 3.99 26.92 -14.35
C TYR A 291 4.69 25.65 -13.89
N ALA A 292 4.05 24.89 -13.00
CA ALA A 292 4.47 23.55 -12.63
C ALA A 292 3.66 22.53 -13.45
N THR A 293 4.29 21.41 -13.81
CA THR A 293 3.63 20.31 -14.53
C THR A 293 4.17 19.00 -13.98
N ALA A 294 3.31 18.16 -13.41
CA ALA A 294 3.68 16.79 -13.11
C ALA A 294 3.95 16.02 -14.42
N PHE A 295 5.04 15.26 -14.45
CA PHE A 295 5.40 14.34 -15.54
C PHE A 295 5.51 12.87 -15.08
N SER A 296 5.12 12.65 -13.84
CA SER A 296 5.03 11.39 -13.09
C SER A 296 3.60 11.25 -12.57
N ASN A 297 3.39 10.36 -11.59
CA ASN A 297 2.16 10.17 -10.83
C ASN A 297 1.68 11.43 -10.08
N ALA A 298 2.56 12.40 -9.75
CA ALA A 298 2.24 13.56 -8.92
C ALA A 298 0.94 14.31 -9.26
N THR A 299 0.11 14.51 -8.24
CA THR A 299 -1.20 15.15 -8.30
C THR A 299 -1.29 16.34 -7.34
N ALA A 300 -2.43 16.52 -6.65
CA ALA A 300 -2.66 17.48 -5.59
C ALA A 300 -2.84 16.82 -4.20
N THR A 301 -2.71 15.49 -4.11
CA THR A 301 -2.57 14.78 -2.82
C THR A 301 -1.19 15.00 -2.20
N ASP A 302 -0.19 15.25 -3.03
CA ASP A 302 1.23 15.02 -2.73
C ASP A 302 1.96 16.37 -2.55
N TYR A 303 1.52 17.38 -3.29
CA TYR A 303 1.90 18.78 -3.06
C TYR A 303 0.77 19.78 -3.29
N THR A 304 0.92 20.96 -2.69
CA THR A 304 0.17 22.18 -3.05
C THR A 304 1.13 23.32 -3.37
N LEU A 305 0.84 24.06 -4.44
CA LEU A 305 1.68 25.16 -4.94
C LEU A 305 1.09 26.52 -4.59
N ALA A 306 1.89 27.40 -3.99
CA ALA A 306 1.51 28.77 -3.69
C ALA A 306 1.41 29.66 -4.95
N ALA A 307 0.97 30.91 -4.79
CA ALA A 307 0.78 31.85 -5.90
C ALA A 307 2.05 32.02 -6.76
N THR A 308 1.92 31.78 -8.07
CA THR A 308 3.07 31.56 -8.98
C THR A 308 3.63 32.80 -9.67
N THR A 309 3.11 33.99 -9.36
CA THR A 309 3.60 35.26 -9.93
C THR A 309 4.82 35.75 -9.16
N VAL A 310 6.00 35.59 -9.74
CA VAL A 310 7.23 36.24 -9.27
C VAL A 310 7.18 37.71 -9.68
N THR A 311 7.43 38.63 -8.75
CA THR A 311 7.47 40.08 -9.03
C THR A 311 8.73 40.71 -8.44
N PHE A 312 9.40 41.54 -9.23
CA PHE A 312 10.56 42.33 -8.84
C PHE A 312 10.26 43.82 -8.98
N ALA A 313 10.69 44.61 -7.98
CA ALA A 313 10.57 46.06 -8.03
C ALA A 313 11.49 46.69 -9.10
N ALA A 314 11.15 47.90 -9.55
CA ALA A 314 11.99 48.66 -10.46
C ALA A 314 13.39 48.87 -9.87
N ASN A 315 14.43 48.56 -10.65
CA ASN A 315 15.84 48.61 -10.26
C ASN A 315 16.23 47.66 -9.10
N ALA A 316 15.46 46.58 -8.88
CA ALA A 316 15.84 45.53 -7.93
C ALA A 316 17.22 44.93 -8.28
N PRO A 317 18.13 44.71 -7.30
CA PRO A 317 19.49 44.24 -7.56
C PRO A 317 19.58 42.89 -8.28
N ILE A 318 20.67 42.69 -9.03
CA ILE A 318 21.05 41.37 -9.57
C ILE A 318 21.25 40.39 -8.40
N ASN A 319 20.81 39.15 -8.57
CA ASN A 319 20.67 38.12 -7.54
C ASN A 319 19.60 38.38 -6.47
N THR A 320 18.71 39.37 -6.63
CA THR A 320 17.42 39.36 -5.91
C THR A 320 16.70 38.05 -6.26
N SER A 321 16.37 37.25 -5.25
CA SER A 321 15.74 35.94 -5.40
C SER A 321 14.34 35.89 -4.80
N PHE A 322 13.51 35.02 -5.36
CA PHE A 322 12.13 34.77 -4.95
C PHE A 322 11.91 33.25 -4.84
N PRO A 323 11.36 32.73 -3.72
CA PRO A 323 11.04 31.32 -3.58
C PRO A 323 9.70 30.98 -4.24
N ILE A 324 9.68 29.92 -5.03
CA ILE A 324 8.45 29.21 -5.40
C ILE A 324 8.26 28.13 -4.34
N THR A 325 7.27 28.32 -3.46
CA THR A 325 7.03 27.45 -2.31
C THR A 325 5.98 26.40 -2.63
N PHE A 326 6.37 25.14 -2.43
CA PHE A 326 5.50 23.97 -2.43
C PHE A 326 5.29 23.57 -0.97
N SER A 327 4.05 23.33 -0.56
CA SER A 327 3.78 22.57 0.67
C SER A 327 3.65 21.12 0.25
N LEU A 328 4.49 20.25 0.80
CA LEU A 328 4.46 18.82 0.56
C LEU A 328 3.55 18.16 1.60
N ASN A 329 2.74 17.22 1.16
CA ASN A 329 2.01 16.35 2.05
C ASN A 329 2.83 15.06 2.15
N ASN A 330 3.03 14.58 3.38
CA ASN A 330 3.56 13.24 3.61
C ASN A 330 2.38 12.36 3.98
N ASP A 331 2.11 11.30 3.21
CA ASP A 331 0.98 10.40 3.48
C ASP A 331 1.41 8.96 3.85
N ASN A 332 0.81 7.91 3.27
CA ASN A 332 1.05 6.49 3.56
C ASN A 332 0.95 5.65 2.25
N THR A 333 1.17 6.26 1.08
CA THR A 333 0.91 5.69 -0.26
C THR A 333 2.19 5.18 -0.87
N ILE A 334 2.28 3.87 -1.12
CA ILE A 334 3.46 3.28 -1.76
C ILE A 334 3.53 3.70 -3.22
N GLU A 335 4.43 4.63 -3.55
CA GLU A 335 4.72 5.02 -4.92
C GLU A 335 6.21 5.09 -5.25
N SER A 336 6.57 5.74 -6.36
CA SER A 336 7.97 6.01 -6.73
C SER A 336 8.27 7.48 -6.47
N ALA A 337 9.55 7.84 -6.31
CA ALA A 337 9.92 9.25 -6.25
C ALA A 337 9.40 9.99 -7.50
N GLU A 338 8.78 11.14 -7.28
CA GLU A 338 8.05 11.88 -8.29
C GLU A 338 8.93 12.92 -8.97
N TYR A 339 8.47 13.45 -10.10
CA TYR A 339 9.04 14.65 -10.70
C TYR A 339 8.01 15.59 -11.36
N ILE A 340 8.27 16.88 -11.13
CA ILE A 340 7.48 18.04 -11.52
C ILE A 340 8.40 19.00 -12.28
N ILE A 341 8.03 19.39 -13.49
CA ILE A 341 8.79 20.31 -14.32
C ILE A 341 8.22 21.73 -14.20
N LEU A 342 9.04 22.66 -13.68
CA LEU A 342 8.73 24.07 -13.57
C LEU A 342 9.25 24.84 -14.78
N ARG A 343 8.45 25.77 -15.31
CA ARG A 343 8.77 26.60 -16.48
C ARG A 343 8.29 28.04 -16.30
N PHE A 344 8.95 28.99 -16.97
CA PHE A 344 8.51 30.39 -17.00
C PHE A 344 7.47 30.65 -18.10
N TYR A 345 6.43 31.43 -17.80
CA TYR A 345 5.45 31.93 -18.78
C TYR A 345 4.99 33.36 -18.42
N ASN A 346 4.29 34.02 -19.36
CA ASN A 346 3.75 35.38 -19.20
C ASN A 346 4.76 36.42 -18.64
N PRO A 347 5.93 36.62 -19.28
CA PRO A 347 6.88 37.64 -18.86
C PRO A 347 6.33 39.06 -19.08
N GLN A 348 6.61 39.95 -18.12
CA GLN A 348 6.25 41.37 -18.11
C GLN A 348 7.48 42.18 -17.69
N ASN A 349 7.99 43.08 -18.56
CA ASN A 349 9.22 43.87 -18.35
C ASN A 349 10.48 43.03 -17.99
N ILE A 350 10.55 41.78 -18.46
CA ILE A 350 11.59 40.81 -18.10
C ILE A 350 11.84 39.81 -19.24
N ASN A 351 13.09 39.34 -19.36
CA ASN A 351 13.53 38.31 -20.29
C ASN A 351 13.79 36.99 -19.56
N ILE A 352 13.55 35.85 -20.24
CA ILE A 352 13.96 34.53 -19.72
C ILE A 352 15.43 34.27 -20.09
N GLY A 353 16.25 34.06 -19.06
CA GLY A 353 17.69 33.85 -19.14
C GLY A 353 18.10 32.43 -19.59
N THR A 354 19.17 31.91 -19.01
CA THR A 354 19.80 30.63 -19.39
C THR A 354 19.09 29.42 -18.81
N ILE A 355 18.84 29.38 -17.50
CA ILE A 355 18.09 28.28 -16.85
C ILE A 355 16.59 28.59 -16.94
N ARG A 356 15.93 28.00 -17.94
CA ARG A 356 14.52 28.27 -18.32
C ARG A 356 13.49 27.29 -17.75
N GLN A 357 13.99 26.15 -17.31
CA GLN A 357 13.24 25.01 -16.79
C GLN A 357 13.94 24.54 -15.51
N HIS A 358 13.18 23.96 -14.59
CA HIS A 358 13.69 23.33 -13.38
C HIS A 358 12.97 22.01 -13.13
N ALA A 359 13.71 20.94 -12.82
CA ALA A 359 13.18 19.62 -12.48
C ALA A 359 13.14 19.45 -10.95
N PHE A 360 11.94 19.50 -10.38
CA PHE A 360 11.72 19.27 -8.97
C PHE A 360 11.34 17.81 -8.73
N TYR A 361 12.09 17.14 -7.87
CA TYR A 361 11.84 15.76 -7.47
C TYR A 361 11.34 15.72 -6.03
N ILE A 362 10.17 15.10 -5.83
CA ILE A 362 9.65 14.74 -4.51
C ILE A 362 10.08 13.31 -4.26
N LYS A 363 10.91 13.09 -3.25
CA LYS A 363 11.29 11.73 -2.85
C LYS A 363 10.28 11.19 -1.84
N ASP A 364 9.55 10.17 -2.28
CA ASP A 364 8.79 9.22 -1.48
C ASP A 364 9.67 8.60 -0.35
N ASP A 365 9.11 8.47 0.84
CA ASP A 365 9.65 7.69 1.97
C ASP A 365 8.74 6.55 2.48
N ASP A 366 7.59 6.31 1.83
CA ASP A 366 6.68 5.18 2.10
C ASP A 366 7.08 3.85 1.40
N LYS A 367 7.78 3.89 0.26
CA LYS A 367 8.08 2.68 -0.52
C LYS A 367 8.94 1.68 0.27
N PRO A 368 8.47 0.44 0.51
CA PRO A 368 9.16 -0.52 1.35
C PRO A 368 10.39 -1.12 0.64
N ILE A 369 11.56 -0.51 0.87
CA ILE A 369 12.85 -1.02 0.38
C ILE A 369 13.08 -2.46 0.87
N PRO A 370 13.50 -3.42 0.00
CA PRO A 370 13.75 -4.80 0.38
C PRO A 370 14.66 -4.94 1.60
N GLN A 371 14.11 -5.44 2.71
CA GLN A 371 14.85 -5.62 3.96
C GLN A 371 15.68 -6.90 3.91
N ALA A 372 16.97 -6.77 4.24
CA ALA A 372 17.90 -7.90 4.31
C ALA A 372 17.43 -8.92 5.36
N SER A 373 17.07 -10.12 4.94
CA SER A 373 16.65 -11.19 5.87
C SER A 373 17.80 -11.74 6.72
N ASN A 374 19.06 -11.50 6.33
CA ASN A 374 20.28 -11.93 7.04
C ASN A 374 20.32 -13.43 7.38
N SER A 375 19.62 -14.28 6.61
CA SER A 375 19.63 -15.74 6.76
C SER A 375 21.02 -16.35 6.47
N LEU A 376 21.77 -15.73 5.56
CA LEU A 376 23.20 -15.94 5.35
C LEU A 376 24.00 -14.68 5.72
N SER A 377 25.29 -14.87 5.97
CA SER A 377 26.28 -13.79 6.03
C SER A 377 27.53 -14.22 5.26
N LEU A 378 27.97 -13.36 4.34
CA LEU A 378 29.15 -13.57 3.50
C LEU A 378 30.35 -12.88 4.16
N ASN A 379 31.20 -13.66 4.82
CA ASN A 379 32.35 -13.15 5.57
C ASN A 379 33.56 -13.09 4.64
N LEU A 380 34.11 -11.90 4.36
CA LEU A 380 35.30 -11.80 3.50
C LEU A 380 36.48 -12.55 4.16
N LEU A 381 37.07 -13.49 3.42
CA LEU A 381 38.25 -14.24 3.81
C LEU A 381 39.53 -13.61 3.27
N SER A 382 39.49 -13.12 2.03
CA SER A 382 40.55 -12.33 1.40
C SER A 382 40.03 -11.59 0.16
N SER A 383 40.62 -10.43 -0.14
CA SER A 383 40.79 -10.00 -1.54
C SER A 383 42.18 -10.45 -1.99
N PHE A 384 42.27 -11.25 -3.05
CA PHE A 384 43.52 -11.78 -3.58
C PHE A 384 43.85 -11.09 -4.92
N SER A 385 44.97 -10.36 -4.99
CA SER A 385 45.49 -9.81 -6.24
C SER A 385 46.38 -10.83 -6.97
N ASN A 386 46.15 -11.05 -8.26
CA ASN A 386 47.05 -11.86 -9.07
C ASN A 386 48.31 -11.07 -9.51
N SER A 387 48.20 -9.76 -9.73
CA SER A 387 49.26 -8.81 -10.11
C SER A 387 48.70 -7.37 -10.18
N VAL A 388 49.50 -6.42 -10.68
CA VAL A 388 49.14 -4.99 -10.87
C VAL A 388 48.08 -4.82 -11.97
N SER A 389 46.99 -4.12 -11.62
CA SER A 389 45.86 -3.78 -12.50
C SER A 389 46.24 -2.95 -13.72
N GLY A 390 45.58 -3.20 -14.85
CA GLY A 390 45.82 -2.47 -16.12
C GLY A 390 47.07 -2.94 -16.89
N SER A 391 47.82 -3.90 -16.33
CA SER A 391 48.71 -4.80 -17.09
C SER A 391 48.35 -6.27 -16.85
N ASN A 392 47.20 -6.50 -16.20
CA ASN A 392 46.56 -7.75 -15.83
C ASN A 392 45.05 -7.47 -15.71
N SER A 393 44.26 -8.53 -15.83
CA SER A 393 42.85 -8.63 -15.47
C SER A 393 42.66 -9.83 -14.52
N ALA A 394 41.45 -9.99 -14.00
CA ALA A 394 41.00 -11.20 -13.31
C ALA A 394 39.52 -11.35 -13.67
N GLU A 395 39.27 -12.04 -14.78
CA GLU A 395 38.06 -11.94 -15.60
C GLU A 395 37.09 -13.09 -15.24
N ILE A 396 37.37 -14.28 -15.74
CA ILE A 396 36.73 -15.53 -15.29
C ILE A 396 37.64 -16.31 -14.33
N VAL A 397 37.05 -16.95 -13.31
CA VAL A 397 37.72 -17.80 -12.34
C VAL A 397 37.09 -19.19 -12.25
N ALA A 398 37.92 -20.25 -12.20
CA ALA A 398 37.48 -21.63 -12.07
C ALA A 398 38.20 -22.37 -10.93
N HIS A 399 37.51 -23.28 -10.23
CA HIS A 399 38.05 -24.04 -9.07
C HIS A 399 38.13 -25.54 -9.33
N ASP A 400 39.31 -26.14 -9.07
CA ASP A 400 39.46 -27.59 -9.03
C ASP A 400 39.48 -28.11 -7.58
N PRO A 401 38.43 -28.83 -7.13
CA PRO A 401 38.39 -29.38 -5.78
C PRO A 401 39.36 -30.54 -5.55
N SER A 402 39.92 -31.14 -6.60
CA SER A 402 40.86 -32.26 -6.47
C SER A 402 42.28 -31.82 -6.15
N THR A 403 42.74 -30.69 -6.70
CA THR A 403 44.05 -30.09 -6.40
C THR A 403 43.99 -28.86 -5.49
N GLN A 404 42.80 -28.35 -5.20
CA GLN A 404 42.55 -27.11 -4.44
C GLN A 404 43.30 -25.92 -5.04
N ARG A 405 43.03 -25.70 -6.33
CA ARG A 405 43.57 -24.61 -7.14
C ARG A 405 42.46 -23.76 -7.73
N LEU A 406 42.72 -22.47 -7.84
CA LEU A 406 41.97 -21.58 -8.73
C LEU A 406 42.78 -21.35 -10.01
N TYR A 407 42.07 -21.19 -11.11
CA TYR A 407 42.60 -20.79 -12.41
C TYR A 407 41.88 -19.50 -12.80
N ILE A 408 42.64 -18.46 -13.14
CA ILE A 408 42.11 -17.13 -13.47
C ILE A 408 42.44 -16.85 -14.94
N ALA A 409 41.43 -16.49 -15.72
CA ALA A 409 41.62 -15.87 -17.03
C ALA A 409 42.13 -14.43 -16.84
N ASN A 410 43.23 -14.12 -17.52
CA ASN A 410 43.91 -12.84 -17.43
C ASN A 410 44.27 -12.40 -18.85
N SER A 411 43.25 -11.98 -19.59
CA SER A 411 43.28 -11.45 -20.96
C SER A 411 44.35 -10.37 -21.15
N ILE A 412 44.28 -9.29 -20.35
CA ILE A 412 45.22 -8.15 -20.40
C ILE A 412 46.66 -8.61 -20.14
N GLY A 413 46.85 -9.63 -19.30
CA GLY A 413 48.15 -10.25 -19.02
C GLY A 413 48.57 -11.37 -19.99
N GLY A 414 47.73 -11.73 -20.96
CA GLY A 414 47.97 -12.80 -21.94
C GLY A 414 48.24 -14.18 -21.32
N LYS A 415 47.61 -14.52 -20.19
CA LYS A 415 47.97 -15.69 -19.38
C LYS A 415 46.81 -16.32 -18.61
N ILE A 416 47.02 -17.57 -18.17
CA ILE A 416 46.25 -18.22 -17.11
C ILE A 416 47.06 -18.16 -15.82
N ASP A 417 46.53 -17.55 -14.76
CA ASP A 417 47.16 -17.57 -13.44
C ASP A 417 46.67 -18.77 -12.62
N ILE A 418 47.60 -19.55 -12.04
CA ILE A 418 47.30 -20.73 -11.23
C ILE A 418 47.59 -20.41 -9.75
N VAL A 419 46.56 -20.49 -8.91
CA VAL A 419 46.61 -20.08 -7.50
C VAL A 419 46.43 -21.27 -6.58
N ASN A 420 47.29 -21.41 -5.57
CA ASN A 420 47.10 -22.33 -4.45
C ASN A 420 45.96 -21.82 -3.56
N PHE A 421 44.91 -22.62 -3.41
CA PHE A 421 43.70 -22.25 -2.68
C PHE A 421 43.47 -23.06 -1.40
N ILE A 422 44.45 -23.88 -0.97
CA ILE A 422 44.38 -24.70 0.25
C ILE A 422 44.05 -23.86 1.50
N ASN A 423 44.39 -22.55 1.52
CA ASN A 423 43.91 -21.59 2.50
C ASN A 423 43.13 -20.45 1.81
N PRO A 424 41.78 -20.46 1.83
CA PRO A 424 40.97 -19.41 1.22
C PRO A 424 41.09 -18.02 1.86
N SER A 425 41.68 -17.91 3.06
CA SER A 425 42.00 -16.61 3.70
C SER A 425 43.40 -16.09 3.37
N ASN A 426 44.21 -16.88 2.64
CA ASN A 426 45.50 -16.45 2.11
C ASN A 426 45.85 -17.30 0.86
N PRO A 427 45.20 -17.06 -0.30
CA PRO A 427 45.57 -17.70 -1.55
C PRO A 427 46.95 -17.23 -2.02
N ILE A 428 47.68 -18.06 -2.78
CA ILE A 428 49.05 -17.76 -3.23
C ILE A 428 49.21 -18.13 -4.70
N LEU A 429 49.64 -17.18 -5.55
CA LEU A 429 49.99 -17.46 -6.95
C LEU A 429 51.14 -18.49 -7.00
N LEU A 430 50.92 -19.62 -7.68
CA LEU A 430 51.92 -20.68 -7.86
C LEU A 430 52.75 -20.47 -9.12
N ASN A 431 52.09 -20.19 -10.23
CA ASN A 431 52.67 -20.02 -11.55
C ASN A 431 51.66 -19.37 -12.50
N SER A 432 52.13 -18.83 -13.62
CA SER A 432 51.29 -18.40 -14.75
C SER A 432 51.64 -19.20 -16.01
N VAL A 433 50.65 -19.48 -16.85
CA VAL A 433 50.82 -20.11 -18.16
C VAL A 433 50.57 -19.03 -19.23
N PRO A 434 51.58 -18.59 -19.99
CA PRO A 434 51.37 -17.69 -21.12
C PRO A 434 50.48 -18.37 -22.17
N ILE A 435 49.44 -17.67 -22.65
CA ILE A 435 48.53 -18.18 -23.69
C ILE A 435 48.65 -17.47 -25.04
N THR A 436 49.46 -16.41 -25.14
CA THR A 436 49.71 -15.64 -26.36
C THR A 436 50.28 -16.45 -27.54
N THR A 437 50.75 -17.68 -27.29
CA THR A 437 51.14 -18.65 -28.34
C THR A 437 49.95 -19.39 -28.98
N TYR A 438 48.74 -19.22 -28.45
CA TYR A 438 47.50 -19.85 -28.93
C TYR A 438 46.47 -18.81 -29.42
N GLY A 439 46.42 -17.64 -28.78
CA GLY A 439 45.49 -16.52 -29.01
C GLY A 439 45.48 -15.59 -27.78
N ASN A 440 44.43 -14.79 -27.61
CA ASN A 440 44.11 -14.22 -26.28
C ASN A 440 43.13 -15.17 -25.55
N ILE A 441 42.88 -14.93 -24.26
CA ILE A 441 41.96 -15.74 -23.45
C ILE A 441 40.78 -14.90 -23.02
N ASN A 442 39.59 -15.48 -23.17
CA ASN A 442 38.34 -15.01 -22.62
C ASN A 442 38.03 -15.90 -21.39
N SER A 443 37.02 -16.76 -21.47
CA SER A 443 36.64 -17.62 -20.33
C SER A 443 37.55 -18.83 -20.08
N ILE A 444 37.50 -19.33 -18.83
CA ILE A 444 38.18 -20.54 -18.36
C ILE A 444 37.29 -21.43 -17.50
N ALA A 445 37.37 -22.74 -17.69
CA ALA A 445 36.67 -23.73 -16.89
C ALA A 445 37.58 -24.91 -16.49
N VAL A 446 37.21 -25.64 -15.42
CA VAL A 446 37.97 -26.81 -14.97
C VAL A 446 37.04 -27.92 -14.47
N LYS A 447 37.39 -29.17 -14.80
CA LYS A 447 36.65 -30.36 -14.37
C LYS A 447 37.61 -31.56 -14.30
N ASN A 448 37.52 -32.35 -13.23
CA ASN A 448 38.27 -33.60 -13.08
C ASN A 448 39.80 -33.46 -13.34
N GLY A 449 40.41 -32.35 -12.89
CA GLY A 449 41.84 -32.06 -13.11
C GLY A 449 42.24 -31.65 -14.54
N THR A 450 41.27 -31.49 -15.45
CA THR A 450 41.45 -30.92 -16.79
C THR A 450 40.96 -29.47 -16.78
N VAL A 451 41.84 -28.54 -17.14
CA VAL A 451 41.53 -27.12 -17.38
C VAL A 451 41.26 -26.95 -18.87
N ALA A 452 40.22 -26.20 -19.23
CA ALA A 452 39.92 -25.81 -20.60
C ALA A 452 39.77 -24.28 -20.64
N ALA A 453 40.50 -23.63 -21.53
CA ALA A 453 40.37 -22.21 -21.81
C ALA A 453 39.75 -22.01 -23.19
N ALA A 454 38.82 -21.06 -23.31
CA ALA A 454 38.42 -20.50 -24.58
C ALA A 454 39.47 -19.47 -25.01
N ILE A 455 39.91 -19.57 -26.25
CA ILE A 455 41.03 -18.81 -26.80
C ILE A 455 40.62 -18.28 -28.17
N GLU A 456 40.52 -16.97 -28.32
CA GLU A 456 40.12 -16.33 -29.57
C GLU A 456 41.17 -16.47 -30.70
N GLY A 457 40.78 -16.08 -31.91
CA GLY A 457 41.71 -15.95 -33.03
C GLY A 457 42.67 -14.77 -32.81
N THR A 458 43.84 -14.78 -33.45
CA THR A 458 44.73 -13.58 -33.49
C THR A 458 44.08 -12.40 -34.24
N ASN A 459 43.00 -12.70 -34.95
CA ASN A 459 41.95 -11.80 -35.42
C ASN A 459 40.64 -12.35 -34.81
N PRO A 460 39.82 -11.60 -34.06
CA PRO A 460 38.65 -12.15 -33.35
C PRO A 460 37.63 -12.80 -34.30
N GLN A 461 37.49 -12.25 -35.50
CA GLN A 461 36.65 -12.78 -36.59
C GLN A 461 37.18 -14.07 -37.26
N ASP A 462 38.37 -14.57 -36.88
CA ASP A 462 38.86 -15.89 -37.27
C ASP A 462 38.42 -16.95 -36.24
N SER A 463 38.22 -18.20 -36.67
CA SER A 463 37.82 -19.29 -35.77
C SER A 463 38.82 -19.46 -34.60
N GLY A 464 38.35 -19.31 -33.36
CA GLY A 464 39.10 -19.51 -32.13
C GLY A 464 39.31 -20.99 -31.80
N SER A 465 39.74 -21.29 -30.58
CA SER A 465 40.07 -22.65 -30.13
C SER A 465 39.76 -22.88 -28.67
N VAL A 466 39.54 -24.14 -28.30
CA VAL A 466 39.65 -24.57 -26.90
C VAL A 466 41.01 -25.21 -26.70
N VAL A 467 41.76 -24.68 -25.72
CA VAL A 467 43.06 -25.22 -25.30
C VAL A 467 42.91 -25.92 -23.96
N PHE A 468 43.29 -27.20 -23.93
CA PHE A 468 43.22 -28.06 -22.76
C PHE A 468 44.59 -28.15 -22.09
N PHE A 469 44.60 -27.97 -20.77
CA PHE A 469 45.77 -28.13 -19.90
C PHE A 469 45.46 -29.11 -18.76
N ASN A 470 46.49 -29.73 -18.18
CA ASN A 470 46.34 -30.40 -16.89
C ASN A 470 46.30 -29.38 -15.74
N ALA A 471 45.87 -29.80 -14.55
CA ALA A 471 45.81 -28.98 -13.35
C ALA A 471 47.13 -28.26 -12.94
N SER A 472 48.27 -28.60 -13.55
CA SER A 472 49.55 -27.90 -13.34
C SER A 472 49.98 -27.01 -14.52
N GLY A 473 49.04 -26.67 -15.42
CA GLY A 473 49.28 -25.73 -16.53
C GLY A 473 50.01 -26.32 -17.73
N ASN A 474 50.19 -27.65 -17.81
CA ASN A 474 50.87 -28.27 -18.95
C ASN A 474 49.85 -28.55 -20.05
N PHE A 475 50.16 -28.14 -21.29
CA PHE A 475 49.35 -28.38 -22.47
C PHE A 475 49.05 -29.87 -22.68
N LEU A 476 47.79 -30.17 -23.01
CA LEU A 476 47.31 -31.50 -23.38
C LEU A 476 46.85 -31.56 -24.83
N LYS A 477 46.02 -30.59 -25.26
CA LYS A 477 45.42 -30.58 -26.60
C LYS A 477 44.87 -29.21 -26.98
N GLN A 478 44.67 -28.99 -28.28
CA GLN A 478 43.92 -27.87 -28.85
C GLN A 478 43.00 -28.41 -29.95
N VAL A 479 41.80 -27.83 -30.07
CA VAL A 479 40.88 -28.01 -31.21
C VAL A 479 40.26 -26.65 -31.57
N LYS A 480 39.89 -26.44 -32.83
CA LYS A 480 39.22 -25.20 -33.28
C LYS A 480 37.74 -25.22 -32.91
N VAL A 481 37.18 -24.06 -32.58
CA VAL A 481 35.75 -23.81 -32.30
C VAL A 481 35.26 -22.62 -33.15
N GLY A 482 34.17 -21.94 -32.77
CA GLY A 482 33.64 -20.78 -33.50
C GLY A 482 34.53 -19.52 -33.44
N MET A 483 34.07 -18.44 -34.06
CA MET A 483 34.70 -17.11 -34.03
C MET A 483 34.38 -16.44 -32.69
N MET A 484 35.35 -15.70 -32.11
CA MET A 484 35.35 -15.24 -30.72
C MET A 484 34.65 -16.18 -29.72
N PRO A 485 35.26 -17.33 -29.37
CA PRO A 485 34.76 -18.19 -28.31
C PRO A 485 34.94 -17.47 -26.98
N ASP A 486 33.86 -16.91 -26.45
CA ASP A 486 33.90 -16.20 -25.18
C ASP A 486 33.77 -17.18 -24.00
N MET A 487 32.53 -17.49 -23.61
CA MET A 487 32.26 -18.36 -22.46
C MET A 487 32.59 -19.83 -22.75
N ILE A 488 33.14 -20.50 -21.73
CA ILE A 488 33.42 -21.95 -21.75
C ILE A 488 32.88 -22.63 -20.50
N THR A 489 32.27 -23.81 -20.68
CA THR A 489 31.80 -24.62 -19.55
C THR A 489 31.89 -26.12 -19.82
N PHE A 490 31.97 -26.90 -18.74
CA PHE A 490 31.86 -28.36 -18.78
C PHE A 490 30.43 -28.79 -18.43
N ASN A 491 29.96 -29.86 -19.05
CA ASN A 491 28.74 -30.52 -18.59
C ASN A 491 28.92 -31.16 -17.20
N GLN A 492 27.82 -31.58 -16.57
CA GLN A 492 27.83 -32.10 -15.20
C GLN A 492 28.67 -33.37 -15.07
N ALA A 493 28.61 -34.28 -16.04
CA ALA A 493 29.46 -35.47 -16.10
C ALA A 493 30.94 -35.19 -16.44
N GLY A 494 31.26 -34.02 -17.01
CA GLY A 494 32.62 -33.66 -17.43
C GLY A 494 33.15 -34.42 -18.65
N ASN A 495 32.26 -35.01 -19.45
CA ASN A 495 32.59 -35.69 -20.71
C ASN A 495 32.32 -34.83 -21.95
N LYS A 496 31.86 -33.59 -21.78
CA LYS A 496 31.71 -32.57 -22.82
C LYS A 496 32.16 -31.21 -22.34
N VAL A 497 32.70 -30.43 -23.27
CA VAL A 497 32.91 -28.98 -23.12
C VAL A 497 32.03 -28.26 -24.14
N LEU A 498 31.47 -27.14 -23.74
CA LEU A 498 30.70 -26.24 -24.58
C LEU A 498 31.39 -24.87 -24.59
N THR A 499 31.48 -24.24 -25.76
CA THR A 499 31.76 -22.80 -25.86
C THR A 499 30.61 -22.11 -26.55
N ALA A 500 30.23 -20.96 -26.03
CA ALA A 500 29.55 -19.97 -26.85
C ALA A 500 30.62 -19.31 -27.72
N ASN A 501 30.25 -18.86 -28.91
CA ASN A 501 31.18 -18.15 -29.78
C ASN A 501 30.37 -17.07 -30.51
N GLU A 502 30.51 -15.83 -30.03
CA GLU A 502 29.73 -14.66 -30.44
C GLU A 502 29.76 -14.48 -31.94
N GLY A 503 30.97 -14.46 -32.51
CA GLY A 503 31.18 -14.03 -33.88
C GLY A 503 31.00 -12.52 -34.06
N GLU A 504 31.50 -11.70 -33.14
CA GLU A 504 31.38 -10.25 -33.20
C GLU A 504 31.84 -9.62 -34.54
N PRO A 505 31.24 -8.52 -34.98
CA PRO A 505 31.71 -7.74 -36.11
C PRO A 505 32.97 -6.95 -35.76
N ASN A 506 33.89 -6.81 -36.72
CA ASN A 506 35.09 -5.98 -36.51
C ASN A 506 34.72 -4.51 -36.27
N THR A 507 35.61 -3.72 -35.66
CA THR A 507 35.32 -2.33 -35.23
C THR A 507 34.79 -1.39 -36.32
N ALA A 508 35.05 -1.71 -37.59
CA ALA A 508 34.56 -0.97 -38.77
C ALA A 508 33.22 -1.48 -39.33
N TYR A 509 32.64 -2.54 -38.76
CA TYR A 509 31.45 -3.27 -39.21
C TYR A 509 31.52 -3.70 -40.69
N THR A 510 32.70 -4.21 -41.09
CA THR A 510 33.03 -4.63 -42.46
C THR A 510 33.29 -6.13 -42.60
N VAL A 511 33.64 -6.80 -41.50
CA VAL A 511 33.73 -8.25 -41.37
C VAL A 511 32.88 -8.63 -40.17
N ASP A 512 31.96 -9.56 -40.40
CA ASP A 512 30.79 -9.84 -39.57
C ASP A 512 30.54 -11.36 -39.78
N PRO A 513 31.12 -12.24 -38.95
CA PRO A 513 31.06 -13.70 -39.15
C PRO A 513 29.72 -14.29 -38.68
N ASP A 514 29.59 -15.63 -38.68
CA ASP A 514 28.41 -16.31 -38.13
C ASP A 514 28.66 -16.73 -36.67
N GLY A 515 27.80 -16.29 -35.75
CA GLY A 515 27.77 -16.75 -34.37
C GLY A 515 27.30 -18.20 -34.22
N SER A 516 27.78 -18.89 -33.19
CA SER A 516 27.55 -20.33 -33.03
C SER A 516 27.78 -20.84 -31.60
N ILE A 517 27.37 -22.07 -31.31
CA ILE A 517 27.78 -22.81 -30.10
C ILE A 517 28.60 -24.03 -30.52
N SER A 518 29.78 -24.23 -29.94
CA SER A 518 30.60 -25.42 -30.18
C SER A 518 30.51 -26.40 -29.02
N ILE A 519 30.49 -27.70 -29.34
CA ILE A 519 30.41 -28.78 -28.37
C ILE A 519 31.49 -29.81 -28.68
N ILE A 520 32.37 -30.05 -27.71
CA ILE A 520 33.52 -30.95 -27.82
C ILE A 520 33.23 -32.23 -27.03
N ASP A 521 33.17 -33.38 -27.70
CA ASP A 521 32.99 -34.67 -27.03
C ASP A 521 34.33 -35.21 -26.49
N LEU A 522 34.46 -35.26 -25.17
CA LEU A 522 35.65 -35.73 -24.46
C LEU A 522 35.59 -37.23 -24.14
N SER A 523 34.59 -37.97 -24.63
CA SER A 523 34.45 -39.42 -24.40
C SER A 523 35.68 -40.27 -24.82
N PRO A 524 36.51 -39.89 -25.82
CA PRO A 524 37.76 -40.61 -26.12
C PRO A 524 38.91 -40.33 -25.13
N GLY A 525 38.76 -39.35 -24.24
CA GLY A 525 39.82 -38.76 -23.42
C GLY A 525 40.55 -37.61 -24.11
N VAL A 526 40.92 -36.57 -23.35
CA VAL A 526 41.44 -35.27 -23.82
C VAL A 526 42.69 -35.38 -24.72
N SER A 527 43.57 -36.36 -24.49
CA SER A 527 44.72 -36.61 -25.37
C SER A 527 44.31 -37.05 -26.77
N ASN A 528 43.16 -37.73 -26.89
CA ASN A 528 42.75 -38.52 -28.05
C ASN A 528 41.72 -37.81 -28.93
N ILE A 529 41.07 -36.75 -28.43
CA ILE A 529 40.13 -35.95 -29.23
C ILE A 529 40.81 -35.39 -30.49
N THR A 530 40.05 -35.19 -31.56
CA THR A 530 40.49 -34.51 -32.79
C THR A 530 39.42 -33.51 -33.22
N GLN A 531 39.62 -32.81 -34.34
CA GLN A 531 38.59 -31.91 -34.85
C GLN A 531 37.26 -32.62 -35.15
N SER A 532 37.25 -33.94 -35.41
CA SER A 532 36.01 -34.72 -35.58
C SER A 532 35.23 -34.96 -34.28
N ASN A 533 35.74 -34.51 -33.13
CA ASN A 533 35.02 -34.51 -31.86
C ASN A 533 34.36 -33.16 -31.54
N VAL A 534 34.58 -32.14 -32.37
CA VAL A 534 33.93 -30.84 -32.28
C VAL A 534 32.69 -30.84 -33.17
N SER A 535 31.54 -30.48 -32.59
CA SER A 535 30.29 -30.18 -33.30
C SER A 535 29.99 -28.69 -33.18
N HIS A 536 29.33 -28.11 -34.16
CA HIS A 536 28.86 -26.73 -34.12
C HIS A 536 27.33 -26.70 -34.29
N ILE A 537 26.66 -25.94 -33.43
CA ILE A 537 25.28 -25.50 -33.61
C ILE A 537 25.35 -24.11 -34.24
N THR A 538 24.77 -23.95 -35.43
CA THR A 538 24.79 -22.69 -36.20
C THR A 538 23.38 -22.18 -36.45
N PHE A 539 23.16 -20.87 -36.36
CA PHE A 539 21.83 -20.28 -36.59
C PHE A 539 21.45 -20.11 -38.07
N THR A 540 22.29 -20.56 -39.01
CA THR A 540 22.08 -20.43 -40.47
C THR A 540 20.75 -21.00 -40.97
N ALA A 541 20.13 -21.94 -40.26
CA ALA A 541 18.78 -22.45 -40.54
C ALA A 541 17.65 -21.41 -40.32
N TYR A 542 17.94 -20.34 -39.58
CA TYR A 542 17.03 -19.22 -39.31
C TYR A 542 17.25 -18.03 -40.26
N ASN A 543 18.25 -18.06 -41.13
CA ASN A 543 18.48 -17.01 -42.12
C ASN A 543 17.29 -16.91 -43.09
N GLY A 544 16.74 -15.70 -43.26
CA GLY A 544 15.49 -15.45 -43.96
C GLY A 544 14.23 -15.52 -43.08
N GLN A 545 14.37 -15.87 -41.79
CA GLN A 545 13.27 -15.85 -40.81
C GLN A 545 13.28 -14.59 -39.92
N GLU A 546 14.18 -13.62 -40.17
CA GLU A 546 14.34 -12.40 -39.38
C GLU A 546 13.03 -11.62 -39.14
N PRO A 547 12.10 -11.49 -40.11
CA PRO A 547 10.81 -10.83 -39.86
C PRO A 547 9.93 -11.57 -38.84
N ALA A 548 9.98 -12.91 -38.82
CA ALA A 548 9.22 -13.72 -37.88
C ALA A 548 9.84 -13.74 -36.48
N LEU A 549 11.17 -13.60 -36.38
CA LEU A 549 11.90 -13.47 -35.11
C LEU A 549 11.72 -12.07 -34.51
N ARG A 550 11.80 -11.00 -35.32
CA ARG A 550 11.45 -9.63 -34.89
C ARG A 550 9.99 -9.51 -34.44
N ALA A 551 9.06 -10.18 -35.11
CA ALA A 551 7.66 -10.25 -34.67
C ALA A 551 7.44 -10.99 -33.33
N GLN A 552 8.44 -11.75 -32.85
CA GLN A 552 8.44 -12.35 -31.50
C GLN A 552 9.13 -11.46 -30.45
N GLY A 553 9.67 -10.30 -30.83
CA GLY A 553 10.41 -9.39 -29.96
C GLY A 553 11.92 -9.67 -29.87
N ILE A 554 12.47 -10.56 -30.71
CA ILE A 554 13.92 -10.77 -30.81
C ILE A 554 14.51 -9.62 -31.62
N ARG A 555 15.49 -8.89 -31.07
CA ARG A 555 16.17 -7.81 -31.79
C ARG A 555 17.06 -8.41 -32.87
N ILE A 556 16.89 -7.99 -34.12
CA ILE A 556 17.78 -8.33 -35.24
C ILE A 556 18.00 -7.05 -36.07
N PHE A 557 19.18 -6.45 -36.06
CA PHE A 557 19.36 -5.03 -36.43
C PHE A 557 20.74 -4.59 -36.99
N GLY A 558 21.74 -5.47 -37.08
CA GLY A 558 23.06 -5.16 -37.64
C GLY A 558 23.07 -4.88 -39.15
N LEU A 559 24.19 -4.36 -39.66
CA LEU A 559 24.30 -3.83 -41.03
C LEU A 559 24.16 -4.90 -42.13
N ASN A 560 22.94 -5.07 -42.64
CA ASN A 560 22.56 -6.12 -43.58
C ASN A 560 22.71 -7.54 -43.01
N ALA A 561 22.66 -7.68 -41.68
CA ALA A 561 22.88 -8.95 -41.01
C ALA A 561 21.75 -9.96 -41.28
N THR A 562 22.13 -11.23 -41.50
CA THR A 562 21.21 -12.37 -41.39
C THR A 562 21.18 -12.85 -39.94
N THR A 563 20.16 -13.62 -39.55
CA THR A 563 20.03 -14.15 -38.18
C THR A 563 21.31 -14.79 -37.64
N SER A 564 22.08 -15.50 -38.47
CA SER A 564 23.35 -16.12 -38.08
C SER A 564 24.52 -15.19 -37.79
N LYS A 565 24.50 -13.98 -38.35
CA LYS A 565 25.51 -12.94 -38.09
C LYS A 565 25.10 -12.07 -36.92
N ASP A 566 23.81 -11.76 -36.87
CA ASP A 566 23.27 -10.86 -35.86
C ASP A 566 23.09 -11.52 -34.48
N PHE A 567 23.27 -12.84 -34.38
CA PHE A 567 23.19 -13.57 -33.11
C PHE A 567 24.58 -13.78 -32.53
N GLU A 568 24.83 -13.17 -31.38
CA GLU A 568 26.08 -13.24 -30.63
C GLU A 568 25.86 -14.06 -29.33
N PRO A 569 26.27 -15.36 -29.29
CA PRO A 569 26.15 -16.18 -28.09
C PRO A 569 27.25 -15.90 -27.07
N GLU A 570 26.84 -15.44 -25.88
CA GLU A 570 27.72 -15.17 -24.74
C GLU A 570 27.73 -16.32 -23.72
N TYR A 571 26.73 -16.47 -22.85
CA TYR A 571 26.87 -17.24 -21.61
C TYR A 571 26.05 -18.55 -21.59
N ILE A 572 26.60 -19.65 -21.04
CA ILE A 572 25.98 -21.00 -21.09
C ILE A 572 25.64 -21.59 -19.70
N ALA A 573 24.36 -21.90 -19.47
CA ALA A 573 23.88 -22.69 -18.34
C ALA A 573 23.51 -24.13 -18.75
N VAL A 574 24.23 -25.15 -18.23
CA VAL A 574 23.97 -26.58 -18.53
C VAL A 574 23.06 -27.23 -17.48
N SER A 575 22.01 -27.94 -17.93
CA SER A 575 21.04 -28.62 -17.06
C SER A 575 21.69 -29.68 -16.17
N LYS A 576 21.08 -29.94 -15.01
CA LYS A 576 21.61 -30.87 -14.00
C LYS A 576 21.70 -32.33 -14.46
N ASP A 577 20.97 -32.69 -15.52
CA ASP A 577 20.89 -34.03 -16.10
C ASP A 577 21.65 -34.16 -17.44
N ASP A 578 22.39 -33.13 -17.87
CA ASP A 578 23.11 -33.05 -19.15
C ASP A 578 22.23 -33.24 -20.41
N THR A 579 20.91 -33.07 -20.31
CA THR A 579 20.00 -33.20 -21.46
C THR A 579 19.81 -31.89 -22.24
N LYS A 580 19.99 -30.74 -21.60
CA LYS A 580 19.79 -29.40 -22.17
C LYS A 580 20.90 -28.43 -21.75
N ALA A 581 21.05 -27.35 -22.51
CA ALA A 581 21.62 -26.11 -22.00
C ALA A 581 20.82 -24.91 -22.52
N TRP A 582 21.01 -23.77 -21.86
CA TRP A 582 20.47 -22.48 -22.27
C TRP A 582 21.63 -21.50 -22.48
N VAL A 583 21.50 -20.66 -23.51
CA VAL A 583 22.55 -19.75 -23.98
C VAL A 583 21.98 -18.36 -24.16
N THR A 584 22.63 -17.33 -23.62
CA THR A 584 22.21 -15.93 -23.80
C THR A 584 22.56 -15.40 -25.19
N LEU A 585 21.78 -14.41 -25.63
CA LEU A 585 22.00 -13.58 -26.81
C LEU A 585 21.64 -12.14 -26.36
N GLN A 586 22.63 -11.42 -25.81
CA GLN A 586 22.39 -10.19 -25.05
C GLN A 586 21.78 -9.08 -25.92
N GLU A 587 22.42 -8.76 -27.04
CA GLU A 587 22.03 -7.75 -28.02
C GLU A 587 20.69 -8.13 -28.64
N ASN A 588 20.46 -9.42 -28.89
CA ASN A 588 19.18 -9.89 -29.42
C ASN A 588 18.06 -9.86 -28.38
N ASN A 589 18.38 -9.64 -27.10
CA ASN A 589 17.48 -9.69 -25.95
C ASN A 589 16.73 -11.03 -25.88
N ALA A 590 17.49 -12.13 -26.02
CA ALA A 590 16.95 -13.47 -26.21
C ALA A 590 17.76 -14.58 -25.50
N VAL A 591 17.15 -15.75 -25.37
CA VAL A 591 17.80 -16.99 -24.89
C VAL A 591 17.49 -18.15 -25.84
N VAL A 592 18.51 -18.94 -26.14
CA VAL A 592 18.43 -20.17 -26.94
C VAL A 592 18.39 -21.38 -26.01
N GLU A 593 17.48 -22.32 -26.23
CA GLU A 593 17.55 -23.67 -25.64
C GLU A 593 18.17 -24.64 -26.64
N ILE A 594 19.21 -25.37 -26.22
CA ILE A 594 19.85 -26.42 -27.02
C ILE A 594 19.65 -27.81 -26.39
N ASN A 595 19.39 -28.81 -27.25
CA ASN A 595 19.41 -30.22 -26.89
C ASN A 595 20.85 -30.75 -26.83
N LEU A 596 21.18 -31.43 -25.73
CA LEU A 596 22.48 -32.11 -25.54
C LEU A 596 22.36 -33.64 -25.59
N ALA A 597 21.14 -34.18 -25.63
CA ALA A 597 20.91 -35.62 -25.56
C ALA A 597 21.49 -36.38 -26.76
N SER A 598 22.17 -37.51 -26.46
CA SER A 598 22.60 -38.53 -27.43
C SER A 598 23.46 -38.03 -28.60
N ASN A 599 24.22 -36.95 -28.42
CA ASN A 599 25.02 -36.28 -29.46
C ASN A 599 24.20 -35.73 -30.66
N ASN A 600 22.87 -35.67 -30.56
CA ASN A 600 22.01 -35.08 -31.58
C ASN A 600 21.78 -33.58 -31.29
N PHE A 601 22.85 -32.80 -31.37
CA PHE A 601 22.86 -31.40 -30.96
C PHE A 601 21.98 -30.53 -31.88
N SER A 602 21.01 -29.82 -31.29
CA SER A 602 20.04 -29.02 -32.03
C SER A 602 19.47 -27.89 -31.17
N ILE A 603 19.02 -26.81 -31.80
CA ILE A 603 18.22 -25.77 -31.14
C ILE A 603 16.79 -26.29 -30.97
N ASN A 604 16.27 -26.23 -29.75
CA ASN A 604 14.88 -26.56 -29.42
C ASN A 604 13.97 -25.33 -29.52
N ALA A 605 14.46 -24.17 -29.10
CA ALA A 605 13.75 -22.90 -29.10
C ALA A 605 14.74 -21.72 -29.09
N ILE A 606 14.32 -20.60 -29.66
CA ILE A 606 14.87 -19.26 -29.42
C ILE A 606 13.72 -18.46 -28.81
N ARG A 607 13.98 -17.66 -27.79
CA ARG A 607 12.94 -16.96 -27.01
C ARG A 607 13.37 -15.52 -26.75
N ALA A 608 12.55 -14.54 -27.16
CA ALA A 608 12.71 -13.17 -26.71
C ALA A 608 12.40 -13.06 -25.21
N LEU A 609 13.10 -12.15 -24.52
CA LEU A 609 12.87 -11.87 -23.10
C LEU A 609 11.86 -10.73 -22.89
N GLY A 610 11.66 -9.87 -23.88
CA GLY A 610 10.72 -8.74 -23.81
C GLY A 610 11.32 -7.51 -23.12
N SER A 611 10.50 -6.72 -22.42
CA SER A 611 10.97 -5.49 -21.76
C SER A 611 10.19 -5.14 -20.50
N LYS A 612 10.87 -4.48 -19.57
CA LYS A 612 10.37 -3.87 -18.33
C LYS A 612 9.79 -2.48 -18.63
N ASN A 613 8.55 -2.20 -18.24
CA ASN A 613 7.93 -0.88 -18.44
C ASN A 613 8.19 0.05 -17.25
N HIS A 614 9.13 1.00 -17.38
CA HIS A 614 9.51 1.89 -16.28
C HIS A 614 8.48 2.99 -15.94
N MET A 615 7.30 3.02 -16.58
CA MET A 615 6.14 3.77 -16.06
C MET A 615 5.32 3.02 -15.00
N SER A 616 5.57 1.72 -14.80
CA SER A 616 4.79 0.93 -13.85
C SER A 616 5.27 1.15 -12.42
N LEU A 617 4.36 1.22 -11.46
CA LEU A 617 4.68 1.20 -10.04
C LEU A 617 5.71 0.09 -9.71
N ASP A 618 6.59 0.39 -8.77
CA ASP A 618 7.81 -0.35 -8.41
C ASP A 618 8.91 -0.45 -9.47
N LEU A 619 8.67 -0.12 -10.74
CA LEU A 619 9.67 -0.26 -11.82
C LEU A 619 10.44 1.05 -12.09
N GLY A 620 10.84 1.74 -11.02
CA GLY A 620 11.58 3.00 -11.11
C GLY A 620 13.01 2.84 -11.65
N MET A 621 13.66 3.98 -11.95
CA MET A 621 15.08 4.06 -12.29
C MET A 621 15.62 5.49 -12.05
N ASP A 622 16.87 5.66 -11.64
CA ASP A 622 17.57 6.96 -11.73
C ASP A 622 18.24 7.09 -13.11
N ILE A 623 17.93 8.16 -13.85
CA ILE A 623 18.27 8.29 -15.28
C ILE A 623 19.17 9.48 -15.64
N SER A 624 19.69 10.23 -14.66
CA SER A 624 20.47 11.45 -14.94
C SER A 624 21.59 11.70 -13.94
N ASN A 625 22.82 11.47 -14.39
CA ASN A 625 24.06 11.87 -13.72
C ASN A 625 24.23 13.38 -13.47
N THR A 626 23.36 14.24 -14.02
CA THR A 626 23.41 15.70 -13.82
C THR A 626 22.57 16.21 -12.66
N THR A 627 21.71 15.37 -12.07
CA THR A 627 20.85 15.73 -10.92
C THR A 627 21.50 15.36 -9.58
N GLN A 628 21.34 16.21 -8.58
CA GLN A 628 22.07 16.13 -7.31
C GLN A 628 21.52 15.06 -6.35
N GLY A 629 20.20 14.82 -6.39
CA GLY A 629 19.56 13.74 -5.63
C GLY A 629 19.77 12.36 -6.27
N ILE A 630 19.42 11.30 -5.52
CA ILE A 630 19.09 10.01 -6.12
C ILE A 630 17.57 10.02 -6.35
N ASN A 631 17.17 9.91 -7.60
CA ASN A 631 15.84 10.20 -8.10
C ASN A 631 15.28 8.97 -8.85
N ILE A 632 15.09 7.86 -8.12
CA ILE A 632 14.56 6.61 -8.67
C ILE A 632 13.06 6.79 -8.90
N SER A 633 12.70 7.10 -10.15
CA SER A 633 11.39 7.61 -10.56
C SER A 633 10.83 6.78 -11.71
N ASN A 634 9.52 6.87 -11.95
CA ASN A 634 8.88 6.26 -13.10
C ASN A 634 8.97 7.15 -14.37
N PHE A 635 9.28 6.56 -15.52
CA PHE A 635 9.53 7.27 -16.78
C PHE A 635 8.98 6.51 -18.01
N PRO A 636 8.56 7.21 -19.09
CA PRO A 636 8.09 6.63 -20.37
C PRO A 636 9.22 5.98 -21.19
N VAL A 637 9.87 4.99 -20.59
CA VAL A 637 11.00 4.21 -21.11
C VAL A 637 10.76 2.73 -20.80
N LYS A 638 11.30 1.84 -21.64
CA LYS A 638 11.27 0.39 -21.40
C LYS A 638 12.69 -0.19 -21.34
N GLY A 639 13.05 -0.86 -20.24
CA GLY A 639 14.32 -1.57 -20.10
C GLY A 639 14.27 -2.91 -20.83
N LEU A 640 15.21 -3.16 -21.73
CA LEU A 640 15.37 -4.45 -22.41
C LEU A 640 16.18 -5.40 -21.50
N PHE A 641 15.73 -6.64 -21.30
CA PHE A 641 16.34 -7.51 -20.27
C PHE A 641 17.80 -7.88 -20.55
N MET A 642 18.17 -8.13 -21.81
CA MET A 642 19.56 -8.17 -22.32
C MET A 642 20.60 -8.70 -21.30
N PRO A 643 20.68 -10.03 -21.09
CA PRO A 643 21.55 -10.58 -20.08
C PRO A 643 22.87 -11.13 -20.64
N ASP A 644 23.98 -10.74 -20.01
CA ASP A 644 25.24 -11.48 -19.99
C ASP A 644 25.02 -12.85 -19.30
N ALA A 645 25.15 -12.92 -17.97
CA ALA A 645 25.31 -14.21 -17.33
C ALA A 645 23.98 -14.93 -17.09
N ILE A 646 24.07 -16.27 -17.17
CA ILE A 646 22.95 -17.19 -16.95
C ILE A 646 23.37 -18.37 -16.07
N ALA A 647 22.52 -18.71 -15.11
CA ALA A 647 22.63 -19.93 -14.31
C ALA A 647 21.32 -20.71 -14.28
N THR A 648 21.36 -22.00 -13.91
CA THR A 648 20.17 -22.86 -13.88
C THR A 648 20.07 -23.69 -12.59
N TYR A 649 18.84 -23.91 -12.14
CA TYR A 649 18.51 -24.72 -10.96
C TYR A 649 17.14 -25.39 -11.10
N THR A 650 16.87 -26.39 -10.28
CA THR A 650 15.66 -27.23 -10.38
C THR A 650 14.85 -27.18 -9.09
N VAL A 651 13.60 -26.70 -9.16
CA VAL A 651 12.66 -26.67 -8.03
C VAL A 651 11.43 -27.48 -8.39
N GLY A 652 11.03 -28.43 -7.54
CA GLY A 652 9.86 -29.29 -7.78
C GLY A 652 9.93 -30.19 -9.03
N GLY A 653 11.12 -30.36 -9.62
CA GLY A 653 11.31 -31.05 -10.91
C GLY A 653 11.16 -30.16 -12.14
N ILE A 654 10.90 -28.85 -11.96
CA ILE A 654 10.91 -27.85 -13.02
C ILE A 654 12.28 -27.17 -13.04
N ASN A 655 12.88 -27.07 -14.23
CA ASN A 655 14.10 -26.29 -14.42
C ASN A 655 13.76 -24.80 -14.58
N TYR A 656 14.50 -23.97 -13.87
CA TYR A 656 14.48 -22.52 -13.98
C TYR A 656 15.86 -22.06 -14.46
N ILE A 657 15.86 -20.93 -15.17
CA ILE A 657 17.08 -20.16 -15.43
C ILE A 657 16.97 -18.84 -14.67
N ILE A 658 18.10 -18.35 -14.18
CA ILE A 658 18.25 -16.99 -13.66
C ILE A 658 19.19 -16.24 -14.61
N THR A 659 18.84 -15.01 -14.95
CA THR A 659 19.63 -14.12 -15.80
C THR A 659 19.96 -12.85 -15.04
N ALA A 660 21.16 -12.36 -15.23
CA ALA A 660 21.60 -11.05 -14.74
C ALA A 660 21.50 -10.06 -15.90
N ASN A 661 20.77 -8.97 -15.70
CA ASN A 661 20.22 -8.16 -16.77
C ASN A 661 21.04 -6.86 -16.95
N GLU A 662 22.33 -6.97 -17.27
CA GLU A 662 23.26 -5.83 -17.42
C GLU A 662 22.93 -4.97 -18.65
N GLY A 663 23.04 -5.56 -19.84
CA GLY A 663 22.54 -5.02 -21.10
C GLY A 663 23.56 -4.25 -21.92
N ASP A 664 24.57 -4.92 -22.47
CA ASP A 664 25.50 -4.29 -23.41
C ASP A 664 24.91 -3.94 -24.78
N SER A 665 25.55 -3.00 -25.47
CA SER A 665 24.98 -2.34 -26.66
C SER A 665 25.98 -2.28 -27.81
N ARG A 666 25.50 -2.42 -29.05
CA ARG A 666 26.40 -2.36 -30.22
C ARG A 666 26.85 -0.92 -30.48
N ALA A 667 28.05 -0.60 -30.01
CA ALA A 667 28.66 0.74 -30.03
C ALA A 667 29.99 0.79 -30.82
N TYR A 668 30.06 0.10 -31.95
CA TYR A 668 31.25 0.05 -32.83
C TYR A 668 31.48 1.36 -33.61
N ALA A 669 32.73 1.62 -34.01
CA ALA A 669 33.09 2.83 -34.76
C ALA A 669 32.45 2.90 -36.17
N GLY A 670 32.14 1.75 -36.78
CA GLY A 670 31.38 1.66 -38.03
C GLY A 670 29.85 1.64 -37.85
N PHE A 671 29.35 1.37 -36.64
CA PHE A 671 27.93 1.20 -36.35
C PHE A 671 27.64 1.37 -34.86
N SER A 672 26.81 2.36 -34.51
CA SER A 672 26.26 2.47 -33.17
C SER A 672 24.73 2.52 -33.22
N GLU A 673 24.11 1.85 -32.26
CA GLU A 673 22.68 2.02 -31.97
C GLU A 673 22.40 2.98 -30.80
N GLU A 674 23.41 3.41 -30.06
CA GLU A 674 23.22 4.34 -28.95
C GLU A 674 22.78 5.73 -29.43
N VAL A 675 21.78 6.31 -28.77
CA VAL A 675 21.48 7.74 -28.85
C VAL A 675 21.07 8.26 -27.47
N ARG A 676 21.57 9.45 -27.10
CA ARG A 676 21.11 10.16 -25.89
C ARG A 676 19.74 10.76 -26.20
N ILE A 677 18.78 10.66 -25.28
CA ILE A 677 17.40 11.17 -25.50
C ILE A 677 17.39 12.66 -25.92
N ALA A 678 18.32 13.49 -25.41
CA ALA A 678 18.48 14.91 -25.80
C ALA A 678 18.78 15.15 -27.29
N SER A 679 19.14 14.10 -28.04
CA SER A 679 19.45 14.12 -29.47
C SER A 679 18.56 13.19 -30.32
N ALA A 680 17.64 12.45 -29.70
CA ALA A 680 16.74 11.54 -30.38
C ALA A 680 15.61 12.28 -31.12
N ASN A 681 15.17 11.71 -32.25
CA ASN A 681 13.95 12.15 -32.94
C ASN A 681 12.75 11.44 -32.30
N LEU A 682 11.89 12.18 -31.60
CA LEU A 682 10.75 11.62 -30.85
C LEU A 682 9.41 12.07 -31.44
N ASP A 683 8.42 11.20 -31.50
CA ASP A 683 7.09 11.51 -32.03
C ASP A 683 6.46 12.71 -31.28
N PRO A 684 6.11 13.82 -31.95
CA PRO A 684 5.40 14.93 -31.30
C PRO A 684 3.96 14.56 -30.85
N VAL A 685 3.38 13.46 -31.30
CA VAL A 685 2.06 12.94 -30.87
C VAL A 685 2.19 12.08 -29.62
N ARG A 686 3.19 11.18 -29.52
CA ARG A 686 3.46 10.39 -28.30
C ARG A 686 4.19 11.18 -27.23
N PHE A 687 5.08 12.08 -27.63
CA PHE A 687 5.89 12.95 -26.77
C PHE A 687 5.58 14.43 -27.04
N PRO A 688 4.34 14.91 -26.79
CA PRO A 688 3.92 16.30 -27.04
C PRO A 688 4.66 17.36 -26.19
N PHE A 689 5.49 16.89 -25.25
CA PHE A 689 6.33 17.70 -24.37
C PHE A 689 7.82 17.36 -24.53
N LYS A 690 8.26 16.82 -25.68
CA LYS A 690 9.63 16.33 -25.88
C LYS A 690 10.71 17.35 -25.49
N ASP A 691 10.57 18.62 -25.84
CA ASP A 691 11.44 19.73 -25.40
C ASP A 691 11.70 19.79 -23.87
N GLN A 692 10.72 19.40 -23.05
CA GLN A 692 10.86 19.36 -21.59
C GLN A 692 11.53 18.08 -21.10
N MET A 693 11.22 16.95 -21.74
CA MET A 693 11.70 15.61 -21.40
C MET A 693 13.18 15.45 -21.80
N GLN A 694 13.53 15.92 -23.01
CA GLN A 694 14.87 15.96 -23.59
C GLN A 694 15.85 16.89 -22.84
N ASN A 695 15.42 17.53 -21.74
CA ASN A 695 16.29 18.24 -20.82
C ASN A 695 17.20 17.26 -20.05
N ASN A 696 18.49 17.59 -19.94
CA ASN A 696 19.48 16.74 -19.26
C ASN A 696 19.15 16.45 -17.79
N SER A 697 18.50 17.37 -17.06
CA SER A 697 18.09 17.17 -15.66
C SER A 697 16.72 16.48 -15.51
N VAL A 698 16.15 16.00 -16.62
CA VAL A 698 15.02 15.07 -16.69
C VAL A 698 15.54 13.77 -17.31
N MET A 699 15.24 13.46 -18.57
CA MET A 699 15.66 12.22 -19.24
C MET A 699 16.63 12.42 -20.40
N GLY A 700 16.94 13.66 -20.80
CA GLY A 700 17.80 13.95 -21.95
C GLY A 700 19.19 13.30 -21.91
N ARG A 701 19.68 12.97 -20.71
CA ARG A 701 20.93 12.24 -20.51
C ARG A 701 20.84 10.74 -20.79
N LEU A 702 19.71 10.08 -20.61
CA LEU A 702 19.62 8.62 -20.71
C LEU A 702 19.98 8.12 -22.13
N TYR A 703 20.77 7.05 -22.21
CA TYR A 703 20.97 6.30 -23.46
C TYR A 703 19.79 5.38 -23.79
N ILE A 704 19.45 5.34 -25.07
CA ILE A 704 18.45 4.44 -25.65
C ILE A 704 18.96 3.88 -26.99
N THR A 705 18.36 2.78 -27.46
CA THR A 705 18.53 2.32 -28.85
C THR A 705 17.85 3.27 -29.84
N ASN A 706 18.44 3.42 -31.02
CA ASN A 706 17.82 3.99 -32.22
C ASN A 706 17.40 2.92 -33.26
N LYS A 707 17.38 1.64 -32.86
CA LYS A 707 17.05 0.47 -33.71
C LYS A 707 15.71 -0.21 -33.34
N LEU A 708 15.03 0.30 -32.31
CA LEU A 708 13.72 -0.14 -31.86
C LEU A 708 12.98 1.05 -31.24
N GLY A 709 11.70 1.25 -31.55
CA GLY A 709 10.89 2.34 -30.98
C GLY A 709 10.00 3.04 -32.00
N ASP A 710 10.45 3.11 -33.25
CA ASP A 710 9.65 3.43 -34.43
C ASP A 710 8.67 2.27 -34.70
N SER A 711 7.36 2.55 -34.66
CA SER A 711 6.30 1.53 -34.74
C SER A 711 5.48 1.60 -36.04
N ASP A 712 5.49 2.72 -36.75
CA ASP A 712 4.80 2.88 -38.04
C ASP A 712 5.74 3.11 -39.24
N ASN A 713 7.05 3.27 -39.00
CA ASN A 713 8.17 3.37 -39.93
C ASN A 713 8.31 4.76 -40.60
N ASP A 714 8.00 5.85 -39.88
CA ASP A 714 8.17 7.23 -40.37
C ASP A 714 9.57 7.82 -40.13
N GLY A 715 10.35 7.26 -39.21
CA GLY A 715 11.71 7.71 -38.87
C GLY A 715 11.84 8.54 -37.58
N ASP A 716 10.80 8.62 -36.75
CA ASP A 716 10.91 9.02 -35.35
C ASP A 716 10.51 7.89 -34.37
N LEU A 717 10.54 8.14 -33.06
CA LEU A 717 10.35 7.11 -32.03
C LEU A 717 9.02 7.29 -31.28
N ASP A 718 8.13 6.29 -31.35
CA ASP A 718 6.94 6.18 -30.49
C ASP A 718 7.27 5.75 -29.05
N THR A 719 8.33 4.94 -28.89
CA THR A 719 8.66 4.24 -27.65
C THR A 719 10.16 4.26 -27.40
N LEU A 720 10.57 4.68 -26.20
CA LEU A 720 11.97 4.73 -25.80
C LEU A 720 12.36 3.38 -25.17
N TYR A 721 13.46 2.77 -25.63
CA TYR A 721 13.99 1.53 -25.07
C TYR A 721 15.41 1.75 -24.54
N SER A 722 15.61 1.58 -23.23
CA SER A 722 16.90 1.67 -22.56
C SER A 722 17.57 0.31 -22.40
N TRP A 723 18.88 0.36 -22.18
CA TRP A 723 19.72 -0.79 -21.87
C TRP A 723 19.42 -1.40 -20.50
N GLY A 724 19.55 -2.71 -20.42
CA GLY A 724 19.49 -3.48 -19.20
C GLY A 724 18.10 -3.61 -18.57
N GLY A 725 17.95 -4.69 -17.80
CA GLY A 725 16.82 -4.82 -16.88
C GLY A 725 17.05 -4.06 -15.56
N ARG A 726 18.28 -3.60 -15.27
CA ARG A 726 18.72 -3.06 -13.96
C ARG A 726 18.41 -3.98 -12.78
N SER A 727 18.46 -5.29 -13.01
CA SER A 727 17.85 -6.33 -12.18
C SER A 727 18.41 -7.73 -12.45
N PHE A 728 17.94 -8.74 -11.73
CA PHE A 728 17.98 -10.12 -12.20
C PHE A 728 16.56 -10.63 -12.49
N SER A 729 16.44 -11.58 -13.42
CA SER A 729 15.17 -12.24 -13.76
C SER A 729 15.25 -13.75 -13.59
N ILE A 730 14.16 -14.36 -13.11
CA ILE A 730 13.99 -15.82 -13.04
C ILE A 730 12.94 -16.23 -14.06
N TRP A 731 13.27 -17.21 -14.91
CA TRP A 731 12.40 -17.70 -15.97
C TRP A 731 12.15 -19.20 -15.83
N ASN A 732 10.93 -19.64 -16.15
CA ASN A 732 10.60 -21.06 -16.25
C ASN A 732 11.17 -21.59 -17.57
N ALA A 733 12.26 -22.37 -17.51
CA ALA A 733 13.05 -22.72 -18.69
C ALA A 733 12.28 -23.56 -19.73
N GLN A 734 11.27 -24.33 -19.29
CA GLN A 734 10.42 -25.13 -20.15
C GLN A 734 9.43 -24.28 -20.97
N THR A 735 8.87 -23.22 -20.38
CA THR A 735 7.82 -22.39 -21.00
C THR A 735 8.35 -21.10 -21.61
N GLY A 736 9.46 -20.55 -21.09
CA GLY A 736 9.94 -19.20 -21.38
C GLY A 736 9.23 -18.09 -20.59
N GLN A 737 8.34 -18.43 -19.65
CA GLN A 737 7.62 -17.44 -18.86
C GLN A 737 8.55 -16.77 -17.83
N LEU A 738 8.51 -15.44 -17.73
CA LEU A 738 9.06 -14.67 -16.62
C LEU A 738 8.31 -15.02 -15.32
N VAL A 739 9.06 -15.43 -14.29
CA VAL A 739 8.53 -15.90 -12.99
C VAL A 739 8.73 -14.83 -11.93
N TYR A 740 9.90 -14.20 -11.93
CA TYR A 740 10.26 -13.07 -11.07
C TYR A 740 11.23 -12.15 -11.81
N ASP A 741 11.18 -10.86 -11.49
CA ASP A 741 12.15 -9.83 -11.86
C ASP A 741 12.38 -8.97 -10.62
N SER A 742 13.64 -8.60 -10.34
CA SER A 742 14.00 -7.82 -9.14
C SER A 742 13.72 -6.31 -9.26
N LYS A 743 12.71 -5.93 -10.04
CA LYS A 743 12.13 -4.58 -10.15
C LYS A 743 13.18 -3.46 -10.22
N ASP A 744 13.19 -2.56 -9.24
CA ASP A 744 14.24 -1.58 -8.96
C ASP A 744 15.00 -1.89 -7.65
N ASP A 745 14.86 -3.12 -7.11
CA ASP A 745 15.40 -3.56 -5.81
C ASP A 745 16.88 -3.15 -5.66
N MET A 746 17.68 -3.36 -6.71
CA MET A 746 19.12 -3.08 -6.72
C MET A 746 19.45 -1.60 -6.53
N GLU A 747 18.71 -0.71 -7.20
CA GLU A 747 18.89 0.74 -7.04
C GLU A 747 18.38 1.18 -5.65
N GLN A 748 17.23 0.68 -5.19
CA GLN A 748 16.70 1.03 -3.87
C GLN A 748 17.60 0.57 -2.71
N ILE A 749 18.18 -0.63 -2.80
CA ILE A 749 19.14 -1.17 -1.83
C ILE A 749 20.42 -0.32 -1.81
N THR A 750 20.98 0.03 -2.97
CA THR A 750 22.24 0.80 -3.06
C THR A 750 22.05 2.29 -2.75
N ALA A 751 20.86 2.85 -2.98
CA ALA A 751 20.53 4.23 -2.64
C ALA A 751 20.30 4.47 -1.13
N SER A 752 19.97 3.42 -0.37
CA SER A 752 19.61 3.50 1.06
C SER A 752 20.71 3.03 2.02
N ASN A 753 21.70 2.29 1.53
CA ASN A 753 22.77 1.72 2.36
C ASN A 753 24.04 2.60 2.43
N SER A 754 25.09 2.07 3.08
CA SER A 754 26.39 2.76 3.27
C SER A 754 27.16 3.09 1.98
N TYR A 755 26.78 2.50 0.84
CA TYR A 755 27.39 2.73 -0.47
C TYR A 755 26.63 3.76 -1.31
N SER A 756 25.58 4.40 -0.76
CA SER A 756 24.80 5.47 -1.40
C SER A 756 25.60 6.73 -1.76
N THR A 757 26.84 6.87 -1.26
CA THR A 757 27.82 7.88 -1.70
C THR A 757 28.47 7.54 -3.05
N MET A 758 28.36 6.30 -3.51
CA MET A 758 28.82 5.80 -4.81
C MET A 758 27.71 5.04 -5.57
N PHE A 759 26.45 5.34 -5.27
CA PHE A 759 25.28 4.85 -6.00
C PHE A 759 25.46 5.06 -7.52
N ASN A 760 25.23 4.00 -8.32
CA ASN A 760 25.42 3.97 -9.77
C ASN A 760 26.73 4.65 -10.23
N ALA A 761 27.85 4.32 -9.56
CA ALA A 761 29.20 4.75 -9.93
C ALA A 761 29.96 3.61 -10.65
N SER A 762 30.69 3.97 -11.70
CA SER A 762 31.55 3.11 -12.52
C SER A 762 32.52 2.26 -11.71
N ASN A 763 32.89 1.10 -12.24
CA ASN A 763 34.03 0.28 -11.81
C ASN A 763 35.36 1.08 -11.70
N THR A 764 35.57 2.09 -12.57
CA THR A 764 36.78 2.90 -12.63
C THR A 764 36.79 4.10 -11.69
N THR A 765 35.64 4.67 -11.32
CA THR A 765 35.54 5.95 -10.57
C THR A 765 34.64 5.87 -9.34
N LEU A 766 34.80 6.78 -8.37
CA LEU A 766 33.85 6.97 -7.25
C LEU A 766 32.87 8.13 -7.50
N VAL A 767 32.68 8.56 -8.75
CA VAL A 767 31.74 9.63 -9.09
C VAL A 767 30.32 9.08 -9.01
N LYS A 768 29.64 9.42 -7.92
CA LYS A 768 28.23 9.12 -7.71
C LYS A 768 27.40 9.44 -8.96
N LYS A 769 26.56 8.49 -9.35
CA LYS A 769 25.64 8.53 -10.48
C LYS A 769 26.27 8.56 -11.88
N ASP A 770 27.59 8.41 -12.07
CA ASP A 770 28.20 8.50 -13.41
C ASP A 770 27.73 7.42 -14.41
N ARG A 771 27.04 6.36 -13.96
CA ARG A 771 26.33 5.35 -14.80
C ARG A 771 24.80 5.42 -14.77
N SER A 772 24.19 6.39 -14.07
CA SER A 772 22.72 6.45 -13.94
C SER A 772 22.02 6.77 -15.27
N ASP A 773 22.63 7.59 -16.11
CA ASP A 773 22.17 7.86 -17.47
C ASP A 773 22.61 6.82 -18.51
N ASP A 774 23.27 5.76 -18.07
CA ASP A 774 23.66 4.60 -18.88
C ASP A 774 22.84 3.38 -18.42
N LYS A 775 23.47 2.28 -17.98
CA LYS A 775 22.79 1.03 -17.59
C LYS A 775 22.51 0.92 -16.06
N GLY A 776 22.97 1.85 -15.22
CA GLY A 776 22.59 1.96 -13.80
C GLY A 776 23.40 1.10 -12.82
N PRO A 777 22.82 0.06 -12.17
CA PRO A 777 23.52 -0.76 -11.19
C PRO A 777 24.44 -1.81 -11.84
N GLU A 778 24.05 -2.32 -13.02
CA GLU A 778 24.83 -3.25 -13.86
C GLU A 778 25.14 -4.61 -13.18
N PRO A 779 24.11 -5.50 -13.07
CA PRO A 779 24.26 -6.87 -12.58
C PRO A 779 24.75 -7.81 -13.68
N GLU A 780 25.96 -8.32 -13.49
CA GLU A 780 26.81 -9.01 -14.48
C GLU A 780 26.82 -10.53 -14.23
N GLY A 781 27.82 -11.09 -13.56
CA GLY A 781 27.84 -12.51 -13.23
C GLY A 781 26.68 -12.98 -12.32
N VAL A 782 26.12 -14.17 -12.58
CA VAL A 782 25.20 -14.87 -11.67
C VAL A 782 25.55 -16.34 -11.46
N THR A 783 25.44 -16.81 -10.21
CA THR A 783 25.61 -18.23 -9.87
C THR A 783 24.62 -18.70 -8.81
N ILE A 784 24.30 -20.01 -8.79
CA ILE A 784 23.39 -20.62 -7.81
C ILE A 784 24.16 -21.54 -6.86
N GLY A 785 23.95 -21.37 -5.56
CA GLY A 785 24.48 -22.26 -4.53
C GLY A 785 23.41 -22.78 -3.59
N ARG A 786 23.34 -24.10 -3.39
CA ARG A 786 22.48 -24.72 -2.37
C ARG A 786 23.19 -24.81 -1.02
N ILE A 787 22.57 -24.26 0.01
CA ILE A 787 23.06 -24.27 1.40
C ILE A 787 21.94 -24.83 2.29
N GLY A 788 22.23 -25.93 2.99
CA GLY A 788 21.17 -26.72 3.63
C GLY A 788 20.17 -27.23 2.59
N ASN A 789 18.89 -26.89 2.76
CA ASN A 789 17.82 -27.23 1.82
C ASN A 789 17.58 -26.14 0.75
N ASN A 790 18.06 -24.92 0.98
CA ASN A 790 17.66 -23.71 0.26
C ASN A 790 18.58 -23.42 -0.93
N ASP A 791 18.01 -22.96 -2.05
CA ASP A 791 18.76 -22.41 -3.19
C ASP A 791 18.99 -20.91 -2.97
N TYR A 792 20.22 -20.45 -3.15
CA TYR A 792 20.58 -19.04 -3.11
C TYR A 792 21.17 -18.61 -4.45
N ALA A 793 20.69 -17.48 -4.96
CA ALA A 793 21.32 -16.76 -6.06
C ALA A 793 22.35 -15.77 -5.51
N PHE A 794 23.51 -15.74 -6.16
CA PHE A 794 24.58 -14.78 -5.93
C PHE A 794 24.76 -14.01 -7.23
N ILE A 795 24.43 -12.72 -7.22
CA ILE A 795 24.49 -11.81 -8.37
C ILE A 795 25.65 -10.84 -8.12
N ALA A 796 26.67 -10.90 -8.96
CA ALA A 796 27.73 -9.89 -9.03
C ALA A 796 27.16 -8.60 -9.64
N VAL A 797 27.65 -7.46 -9.16
CA VAL A 797 27.21 -6.14 -9.62
C VAL A 797 28.47 -5.37 -9.99
N GLU A 798 28.69 -5.17 -11.27
CA GLU A 798 30.03 -5.00 -11.82
C GLU A 798 30.57 -3.57 -11.60
N ARG A 799 29.74 -2.54 -11.84
CA ARG A 799 30.15 -1.13 -11.75
C ARG A 799 30.30 -0.68 -10.30
N ILE A 800 29.22 -0.67 -9.52
CA ILE A 800 29.27 -0.26 -8.10
C ILE A 800 30.07 -1.27 -7.25
N GLY A 801 30.14 -2.53 -7.69
CA GLY A 801 30.89 -3.61 -7.06
C GLY A 801 30.06 -4.47 -6.11
N GLY A 802 30.61 -5.63 -5.77
CA GLY A 802 30.06 -6.53 -4.75
C GLY A 802 29.06 -7.57 -5.27
N VAL A 803 28.42 -8.26 -4.32
CA VAL A 803 27.50 -9.38 -4.58
C VAL A 803 26.21 -9.16 -3.79
N MET A 804 25.07 -9.21 -4.49
CA MET A 804 23.74 -9.32 -3.90
C MET A 804 23.32 -10.78 -3.78
N VAL A 805 22.66 -11.12 -2.67
CA VAL A 805 22.26 -12.50 -2.35
C VAL A 805 20.76 -12.57 -2.12
N TYR A 806 20.11 -13.52 -2.80
CA TYR A 806 18.67 -13.79 -2.68
C TYR A 806 18.43 -15.28 -2.43
N ASP A 807 17.53 -15.61 -1.49
CA ASP A 807 16.99 -16.97 -1.37
C ASP A 807 15.97 -17.16 -2.51
N VAL A 808 16.23 -18.10 -3.41
CA VAL A 808 15.40 -18.40 -4.60
C VAL A 808 14.72 -19.78 -4.48
N THR A 809 14.67 -20.36 -3.27
CA THR A 809 14.02 -21.65 -2.99
C THR A 809 12.54 -21.65 -3.40
N ASN A 810 11.88 -20.49 -3.32
CA ASN A 810 10.63 -20.25 -4.06
C ASN A 810 10.91 -19.28 -5.23
N PRO A 811 10.94 -19.74 -6.50
CA PRO A 811 11.24 -18.89 -7.65
C PRO A 811 10.18 -17.80 -7.91
N GLN A 812 8.97 -17.93 -7.33
CA GLN A 812 7.88 -16.95 -7.44
C GLN A 812 8.02 -15.79 -6.43
N THR A 813 8.72 -16.01 -5.32
CA THR A 813 8.93 -14.99 -4.28
C THR A 813 10.34 -15.09 -3.68
N PRO A 814 11.40 -14.72 -4.43
CA PRO A 814 12.73 -14.60 -3.87
C PRO A 814 12.76 -13.65 -2.67
N VAL A 815 13.67 -13.90 -1.73
CA VAL A 815 13.83 -13.07 -0.53
C VAL A 815 15.24 -12.51 -0.48
N PHE A 816 15.37 -11.18 -0.41
CA PHE A 816 16.67 -10.54 -0.26
C PHE A 816 17.35 -10.96 1.05
N VAL A 817 18.61 -11.38 0.97
CA VAL A 817 19.38 -11.90 2.11
C VAL A 817 20.36 -10.86 2.62
N CYS A 818 21.25 -10.38 1.74
CA CYS A 818 22.24 -9.35 2.03
C CYS A 818 22.88 -8.83 0.73
N TYR A 819 23.54 -7.68 0.83
CA TYR A 819 24.48 -7.16 -0.17
C TYR A 819 25.84 -6.96 0.50
N VAL A 820 26.92 -7.43 -0.13
CA VAL A 820 28.29 -7.28 0.37
C VAL A 820 29.18 -6.67 -0.72
N ASN A 821 29.92 -5.62 -0.38
CA ASN A 821 30.83 -4.95 -1.31
C ASN A 821 32.12 -4.55 -0.56
N ASN A 822 33.28 -4.98 -1.06
CA ASN A 822 34.58 -4.71 -0.40
C ASN A 822 35.25 -3.42 -0.88
N ARG A 823 34.64 -2.72 -1.85
CA ARG A 823 35.21 -1.54 -2.50
C ARG A 823 35.32 -0.35 -1.53
N SER A 824 36.50 0.26 -1.48
CA SER A 824 36.83 1.34 -0.53
C SER A 824 36.28 2.70 -0.98
N LEU A 825 35.34 3.24 -0.19
CA LEU A 825 34.76 4.58 -0.37
C LEU A 825 35.78 5.73 -0.32
N GLN A 826 37.02 5.50 0.15
CA GLN A 826 38.05 6.53 0.29
C GLN A 826 39.14 6.47 -0.78
N SER A 827 39.40 5.29 -1.34
CA SER A 827 40.59 5.03 -2.15
C SER A 827 40.29 4.27 -3.45
N ASN A 828 39.02 4.24 -3.86
CA ASN A 828 38.45 3.46 -4.98
C ASN A 828 38.54 1.92 -4.81
N GLY A 829 39.48 1.43 -4.01
CA GLY A 829 39.56 0.06 -3.49
C GLY A 829 40.25 -0.97 -4.42
N PRO A 830 40.57 -2.15 -3.87
CA PRO A 830 40.55 -3.40 -4.64
C PRO A 830 39.09 -3.75 -5.01
N ASP A 831 38.89 -4.90 -5.65
CA ASP A 831 37.57 -5.50 -5.92
C ASP A 831 36.63 -4.55 -6.72
N ARG A 832 37.02 -4.30 -7.99
CA ARG A 832 36.33 -3.45 -8.97
C ARG A 832 36.18 -4.17 -10.30
N GLY A 833 35.02 -4.02 -10.96
CA GLY A 833 34.68 -4.73 -12.20
C GLY A 833 34.31 -6.18 -11.93
N ALA A 834 33.29 -6.40 -11.09
CA ALA A 834 32.93 -7.74 -10.58
C ALA A 834 32.16 -8.56 -11.64
N GLU A 835 32.89 -9.46 -12.30
CA GLU A 835 32.50 -10.14 -13.54
C GLU A 835 32.20 -11.62 -13.27
N GLY A 836 33.14 -12.54 -13.54
CA GLY A 836 32.94 -13.98 -13.33
C GLY A 836 32.72 -14.35 -11.85
N ILE A 837 31.59 -14.97 -11.53
CA ILE A 837 31.24 -15.40 -10.16
C ILE A 837 31.01 -16.92 -10.05
N ILE A 838 31.64 -17.55 -9.04
CA ILE A 838 31.50 -18.99 -8.75
C ILE A 838 31.11 -19.28 -7.29
N PHE A 839 30.33 -20.34 -7.11
CA PHE A 839 30.00 -20.93 -5.82
C PHE A 839 30.70 -22.27 -5.63
N ILE A 840 31.45 -22.43 -4.54
CA ILE A 840 32.11 -23.68 -4.16
C ILE A 840 31.38 -24.25 -2.93
N PRO A 841 30.71 -25.41 -3.03
CA PRO A 841 30.02 -26.01 -1.90
C PRO A 841 31.01 -26.50 -0.83
N GLN A 842 30.60 -26.54 0.44
CA GLN A 842 31.46 -26.91 1.58
C GLN A 842 32.25 -28.22 1.41
N GLN A 843 31.68 -29.21 0.70
CA GLN A 843 32.31 -30.52 0.44
C GLN A 843 33.41 -30.48 -0.62
N GLN A 844 33.48 -29.40 -1.39
CA GLN A 844 34.52 -29.10 -2.38
C GLN A 844 35.51 -28.04 -1.88
N SER A 845 35.13 -27.24 -0.87
CA SER A 845 36.01 -26.27 -0.21
C SER A 845 37.18 -26.94 0.54
N PRO A 846 38.33 -26.27 0.69
CA PRO A 846 39.44 -26.76 1.50
C PRO A 846 39.34 -26.38 2.99
N ASN A 847 38.43 -25.46 3.37
CA ASN A 847 38.25 -24.97 4.74
C ASN A 847 36.91 -25.40 5.40
N GLY A 848 36.09 -26.20 4.72
CA GLY A 848 34.80 -26.69 5.23
C GLY A 848 33.66 -25.65 5.23
N GLN A 849 33.82 -24.52 4.54
CA GLN A 849 32.80 -23.49 4.38
C GLN A 849 32.24 -23.50 2.95
N HIS A 850 31.00 -23.07 2.76
CA HIS A 850 30.56 -22.70 1.41
C HIS A 850 31.29 -21.41 1.02
N LEU A 851 31.83 -21.33 -0.20
CA LEU A 851 32.60 -20.16 -0.65
C LEU A 851 31.89 -19.51 -1.85
N VAL A 852 31.90 -18.19 -1.89
CA VAL A 852 31.55 -17.39 -3.06
C VAL A 852 32.82 -16.66 -3.49
N ILE A 853 33.15 -16.72 -4.77
CA ILE A 853 34.28 -16.01 -5.36
C ILE A 853 33.77 -15.18 -6.51
N ALA A 854 33.97 -13.86 -6.45
CA ALA A 854 33.85 -12.98 -7.62
C ALA A 854 35.26 -12.64 -8.11
N ALA A 855 35.45 -12.72 -9.41
CA ALA A 855 36.60 -12.16 -10.11
C ALA A 855 36.31 -10.69 -10.44
N ASN A 856 37.33 -9.83 -10.34
CA ASN A 856 37.19 -8.39 -10.43
C ASN A 856 38.22 -7.80 -11.42
N GLU A 857 37.82 -7.60 -12.67
CA GLU A 857 38.74 -7.44 -13.80
C GLU A 857 39.57 -6.15 -13.73
N VAL A 858 38.92 -4.98 -13.57
CA VAL A 858 39.53 -3.63 -13.48
C VAL A 858 40.52 -3.51 -12.32
N SER A 859 40.41 -4.39 -11.33
CA SER A 859 41.29 -4.43 -10.15
C SER A 859 42.30 -5.58 -10.15
N SER A 860 42.11 -6.58 -11.04
CA SER A 860 42.86 -7.83 -11.07
C SER A 860 42.87 -8.55 -9.72
N THR A 861 41.69 -8.62 -9.08
CA THR A 861 41.51 -9.25 -7.75
C THR A 861 40.39 -10.28 -7.73
N LEU A 862 40.50 -11.26 -6.83
CA LEU A 862 39.41 -12.17 -6.47
C LEU A 862 38.88 -11.79 -5.08
N SER A 863 37.59 -11.48 -5.00
CA SER A 863 36.85 -11.31 -3.75
C SER A 863 36.41 -12.67 -3.25
N ILE A 864 36.87 -13.11 -2.06
CA ILE A 864 36.62 -14.48 -1.57
C ILE A 864 35.85 -14.40 -0.25
N TRP A 865 34.58 -14.82 -0.26
CA TRP A 865 33.71 -14.85 0.92
C TRP A 865 33.46 -16.28 1.41
N GLY A 866 33.48 -16.45 2.73
CA GLY A 866 33.11 -17.67 3.44
C GLY A 866 31.74 -17.56 4.09
N ILE A 867 30.90 -18.54 3.81
CA ILE A 867 29.60 -18.76 4.44
C ILE A 867 29.75 -20.03 5.31
N PRO A 868 29.64 -19.92 6.65
CA PRO A 868 29.87 -21.04 7.56
C PRO A 868 29.06 -22.29 7.20
N GLY A 869 29.78 -23.41 6.99
CA GLY A 869 29.20 -24.71 6.70
C GLY A 869 28.84 -25.51 7.96
N CYS A 870 28.27 -26.70 7.75
CA CYS A 870 28.11 -27.71 8.79
C CYS A 870 29.48 -28.20 9.28
N SER A 871 29.96 -27.68 10.42
CA SER A 871 31.15 -28.20 11.09
C SER A 871 30.89 -29.62 11.61
N ASN A 872 31.35 -30.60 10.83
CA ASN A 872 30.90 -32.00 10.75
C ASN A 872 29.55 -32.18 10.01
N PRO A 873 29.50 -32.94 8.90
CA PRO A 873 28.25 -33.57 8.48
C PRO A 873 27.84 -34.57 9.57
N LEU A 874 26.63 -34.38 10.13
CA LEU A 874 26.09 -35.21 11.20
C LEU A 874 25.81 -36.63 10.70
N ASN A 875 26.82 -37.51 10.80
CA ASN A 875 26.78 -38.91 10.35
C ASN A 875 25.80 -39.75 11.18
N SER A 876 24.52 -39.63 10.87
CA SER A 876 23.41 -40.01 11.74
C SER A 876 22.67 -41.24 11.22
N ALA A 877 23.28 -42.40 11.38
CA ALA A 877 22.56 -43.67 11.27
C ALA A 877 21.52 -43.76 12.40
N VAL A 878 20.26 -43.39 12.12
CA VAL A 878 19.16 -43.56 13.07
C VAL A 878 19.02 -45.05 13.39
N SER A 879 19.09 -45.37 14.68
CA SER A 879 19.05 -46.74 15.17
C SER A 879 17.74 -47.01 15.91
N VAL A 880 17.13 -48.16 15.63
CA VAL A 880 15.90 -48.61 16.29
C VAL A 880 16.29 -49.51 17.46
N SER A 881 15.96 -49.10 18.68
CA SER A 881 16.26 -49.84 19.91
C SER A 881 14.99 -50.50 20.45
N GLY A 882 14.55 -51.59 19.80
CA GLY A 882 13.36 -52.34 20.21
C GLY A 882 13.06 -53.55 19.33
N ASN A 883 12.12 -54.40 19.77
CA ASN A 883 11.63 -55.51 18.95
C ASN A 883 10.72 -54.98 17.83
N THR A 884 11.09 -55.25 16.58
CA THR A 884 10.37 -54.80 15.38
C THR A 884 9.24 -55.74 14.92
N THR A 885 9.04 -56.88 15.58
CA THR A 885 8.00 -57.85 15.21
C THR A 885 6.61 -57.43 15.73
N GLN A 886 6.01 -56.46 15.02
CA GLN A 886 4.66 -55.92 15.20
C GLN A 886 4.30 -55.42 16.62
N PRO A 887 4.89 -54.31 17.08
CA PRO A 887 4.49 -53.66 18.33
C PRO A 887 3.04 -53.12 18.28
N CYS A 888 2.36 -53.20 19.42
CA CYS A 888 1.04 -52.63 19.64
C CYS A 888 1.11 -51.10 19.78
N GLN A 889 0.03 -50.41 19.40
CA GLN A 889 -0.10 -48.97 19.61
C GLN A 889 0.02 -48.55 21.09
N SER A 890 -0.38 -49.43 22.02
CA SER A 890 -0.23 -49.24 23.47
C SER A 890 1.18 -49.52 24.03
N ASN A 891 2.13 -49.97 23.20
CA ASN A 891 3.54 -50.13 23.57
C ASN A 891 4.45 -49.89 22.34
N PRO A 892 4.58 -48.63 21.88
CA PRO A 892 5.30 -48.29 20.66
C PRO A 892 6.83 -48.47 20.80
N PRO A 893 7.54 -48.77 19.69
CA PRO A 893 8.99 -48.90 19.71
C PRO A 893 9.68 -47.53 19.82
N VAL A 894 10.83 -47.48 20.49
CA VAL A 894 11.63 -46.25 20.63
C VAL A 894 12.64 -46.17 19.50
N PHE A 895 12.61 -45.05 18.77
CA PHE A 895 13.62 -44.66 17.80
C PHE A 895 14.65 -43.77 18.48
N SER A 896 15.92 -43.90 18.10
CA SER A 896 17.04 -43.20 18.74
C SER A 896 18.07 -42.68 17.73
N VAL A 897 18.53 -41.46 17.97
CA VAL A 897 19.68 -40.83 17.28
C VAL A 897 20.89 -40.91 18.20
N ALA A 898 22.08 -41.14 17.65
CA ALA A 898 23.32 -41.01 18.41
C ALA A 898 23.49 -39.57 18.92
N ASN A 899 23.74 -39.40 20.23
CA ASN A 899 23.97 -38.08 20.81
C ASN A 899 25.23 -37.45 20.19
N THR A 900 25.05 -36.30 19.55
CA THR A 900 26.12 -35.38 19.15
C THR A 900 25.98 -34.13 20.02
N ASN A 901 27.11 -33.52 20.40
CA ASN A 901 27.07 -32.36 21.28
C ASN A 901 26.56 -31.12 20.51
N SER A 902 25.75 -30.31 21.20
CA SER A 902 25.24 -29.02 20.70
C SER A 902 24.31 -29.07 19.47
N VAL A 903 23.37 -30.03 19.45
CA VAL A 903 22.31 -30.11 18.42
C VAL A 903 20.90 -30.09 19.02
N THR A 904 19.91 -29.75 18.19
CA THR A 904 18.47 -29.87 18.47
C THR A 904 17.85 -30.91 17.55
N TYR A 905 16.72 -31.50 17.95
CA TYR A 905 15.99 -32.49 17.16
C TYR A 905 14.54 -32.02 16.91
N GLN A 906 13.94 -32.50 15.83
CA GLN A 906 12.49 -32.45 15.60
C GLN A 906 12.07 -33.70 14.82
N TRP A 907 11.16 -34.50 15.37
CA TRP A 907 10.66 -35.70 14.70
C TRP A 907 9.44 -35.39 13.81
N TYR A 908 9.32 -36.12 12.71
CA TYR A 908 8.26 -35.98 11.72
C TYR A 908 7.62 -37.34 11.44
N LEU A 909 6.29 -37.37 11.31
CA LEU A 909 5.51 -38.55 10.95
C LEU A 909 4.61 -38.22 9.74
N ASN A 910 4.72 -39.02 8.68
CA ASN A 910 4.00 -38.80 7.41
C ASN A 910 4.17 -37.36 6.89
N GLY A 911 5.40 -36.83 6.95
CA GLY A 911 5.75 -35.48 6.53
C GLY A 911 5.41 -34.35 7.53
N ASN A 912 4.62 -34.61 8.57
CA ASN A 912 4.17 -33.60 9.53
C ASN A 912 5.04 -33.59 10.79
N ALA A 913 5.42 -32.41 11.28
CA ALA A 913 6.20 -32.28 12.51
C ALA A 913 5.38 -32.72 13.73
N VAL A 914 5.92 -33.62 14.56
CA VAL A 914 5.28 -34.04 15.80
C VAL A 914 5.59 -33.02 16.90
N LEU A 915 4.61 -32.20 17.25
CA LEU A 915 4.77 -31.12 18.22
C LEU A 915 5.33 -31.64 19.57
N GLY A 916 6.41 -31.03 20.05
CA GLY A 916 7.08 -31.41 21.30
C GLY A 916 8.02 -32.62 21.20
N ALA A 917 8.09 -33.32 20.06
CA ALA A 917 9.05 -34.40 19.84
C ALA A 917 10.42 -33.81 19.44
N THR A 918 11.15 -33.27 20.41
CA THR A 918 12.42 -32.54 20.22
C THR A 918 13.64 -33.17 20.91
N ALA A 919 13.47 -34.37 21.51
CA ALA A 919 14.55 -35.15 22.11
C ALA A 919 15.27 -36.04 21.07
N SER A 920 16.46 -36.55 21.43
CA SER A 920 17.21 -37.54 20.62
C SER A 920 16.55 -38.92 20.53
N THR A 921 15.41 -39.11 21.20
CA THR A 921 14.59 -40.33 21.14
C THR A 921 13.11 -40.00 20.97
N PHE A 922 12.36 -40.86 20.29
CA PHE A 922 10.91 -40.70 20.09
C PHE A 922 10.18 -42.05 19.99
N ALA A 923 8.95 -42.08 20.49
CA ALA A 923 8.09 -43.28 20.56
C ALA A 923 6.73 -42.99 19.87
N PRO A 924 6.64 -43.16 18.53
CA PRO A 924 5.42 -42.86 17.76
C PRO A 924 4.23 -43.76 18.12
N VAL A 925 3.11 -43.14 18.49
CA VAL A 925 1.81 -43.81 18.78
C VAL A 925 0.90 -43.99 17.55
N ASN A 926 1.43 -43.76 16.34
CA ASN A 926 0.69 -43.90 15.07
C ASN A 926 1.61 -44.50 13.99
N SER A 927 1.04 -45.32 13.09
CA SER A 927 1.75 -45.87 11.93
C SER A 927 2.09 -44.79 10.90
N GLY A 928 3.21 -44.95 10.19
CA GLY A 928 3.63 -44.01 9.15
C GLY A 928 5.12 -44.03 8.82
N ALA A 929 5.51 -43.20 7.86
CA ALA A 929 6.90 -42.90 7.57
C ALA A 929 7.44 -41.91 8.61
N LEU A 930 8.36 -42.36 9.47
CA LEU A 930 8.98 -41.56 10.52
C LEU A 930 10.38 -41.10 10.08
N TYR A 931 10.71 -39.82 10.28
CA TYR A 931 12.08 -39.33 10.19
C TYR A 931 12.37 -38.28 11.28
N VAL A 932 13.64 -37.91 11.43
CA VAL A 932 14.08 -36.86 12.35
C VAL A 932 14.90 -35.82 11.60
N GLN A 933 14.64 -34.55 11.89
CA GLN A 933 15.50 -33.43 11.54
C GLN A 933 16.41 -33.11 12.73
N ILE A 934 17.70 -32.88 12.46
CA ILE A 934 18.72 -32.53 13.44
C ILE A 934 19.32 -31.17 13.03
N ASN A 935 19.29 -30.17 13.91
CA ASN A 935 19.82 -28.83 13.62
C ASN A 935 21.00 -28.51 14.54
N ALA A 936 22.13 -28.10 13.96
CA ALA A 936 23.43 -27.89 14.62
C ALA A 936 23.96 -26.45 14.44
N GLY A 937 23.08 -25.46 14.61
CA GLY A 937 23.39 -24.04 14.42
C GLY A 937 22.82 -23.44 13.15
N LEU A 938 23.20 -22.20 12.85
CA LEU A 938 22.78 -21.47 11.64
C LEU A 938 23.10 -22.29 10.38
N ASN A 939 22.10 -22.46 9.52
CA ASN A 939 22.18 -23.11 8.22
C ASN A 939 22.66 -24.58 8.20
N CYS A 940 22.81 -25.21 9.37
CA CYS A 940 23.12 -26.63 9.47
C CYS A 940 21.92 -27.43 10.00
N SER A 941 21.11 -27.98 9.09
CA SER A 941 20.07 -28.97 9.40
C SER A 941 20.17 -30.17 8.47
N VAL A 942 20.08 -31.40 9.02
CA VAL A 942 20.00 -32.64 8.23
C VAL A 942 18.73 -33.42 8.59
N GLN A 943 18.19 -34.18 7.63
CA GLN A 943 17.09 -35.11 7.86
C GLN A 943 17.59 -36.55 7.71
N SER A 944 17.06 -37.47 8.54
CA SER A 944 17.29 -38.90 8.35
C SER A 944 16.50 -39.44 7.15
N LEU A 945 16.93 -40.58 6.61
CA LEU A 945 16.05 -41.37 5.73
C LEU A 945 14.76 -41.74 6.49
N PRO A 946 13.59 -41.77 5.82
CA PRO A 946 12.34 -42.21 6.44
C PRO A 946 12.37 -43.72 6.78
N ASN A 947 11.84 -44.07 7.94
CA ASN A 947 11.67 -45.44 8.41
C ASN A 947 10.18 -45.74 8.58
N THR A 948 9.68 -46.78 7.91
CA THR A 948 8.23 -47.09 7.83
C THR A 948 7.79 -47.94 9.01
N LEU A 949 7.00 -47.35 9.92
CA LEU A 949 6.42 -48.02 11.07
C LEU A 949 4.99 -48.49 10.79
N THR A 950 4.70 -49.75 11.15
CA THR A 950 3.36 -50.31 11.22
C THR A 950 3.09 -50.81 12.65
N LEU A 951 2.15 -50.17 13.34
CA LEU A 951 1.64 -50.58 14.66
C LEU A 951 0.38 -51.44 14.50
N ILE A 952 0.17 -52.40 15.41
CA ILE A 952 -1.15 -53.04 15.58
C ILE A 952 -2.06 -52.09 16.37
N PRO A 953 -3.26 -51.72 15.87
CA PRO A 953 -4.22 -50.90 16.63
C PRO A 953 -4.68 -51.59 17.91
N SER A 954 -4.91 -50.81 18.97
CA SER A 954 -5.51 -51.33 20.20
C SER A 954 -7.01 -51.62 20.00
N PRO A 955 -7.59 -52.68 20.59
CA PRO A 955 -9.00 -53.00 20.42
C PRO A 955 -9.91 -51.95 21.08
N THR A 956 -10.90 -51.44 20.34
CA THR A 956 -11.90 -50.50 20.87
C THR A 956 -12.88 -51.21 21.79
N ILE A 957 -12.78 -50.95 23.10
CA ILE A 957 -13.64 -51.58 24.10
C ILE A 957 -14.86 -50.69 24.38
N ALA A 958 -16.04 -51.30 24.58
CA ALA A 958 -17.26 -50.64 25.01
C ALA A 958 -17.91 -51.39 26.18
N ILE A 959 -18.58 -50.65 27.08
CA ILE A 959 -19.38 -51.21 28.19
C ILE A 959 -20.85 -50.85 27.97
N ASN A 960 -21.72 -51.85 28.01
CA ASN A 960 -23.16 -51.72 27.81
C ASN A 960 -23.90 -52.07 29.11
N GLY A 961 -24.80 -51.20 29.57
CA GLY A 961 -25.64 -51.43 30.77
C GLY A 961 -26.30 -50.14 31.27
N PRO A 962 -27.20 -50.22 32.27
CA PRO A 962 -27.86 -49.04 32.83
C PRO A 962 -26.87 -48.15 33.59
N THR A 963 -26.87 -46.83 33.35
CA THR A 963 -25.96 -45.88 34.02
C THR A 963 -26.56 -45.23 35.29
N LEU A 964 -27.84 -45.45 35.56
CA LEU A 964 -28.57 -44.96 36.74
C LEU A 964 -29.26 -46.14 37.46
N ASN A 965 -29.32 -46.09 38.78
CA ASN A 965 -29.91 -47.13 39.64
C ASN A 965 -30.24 -46.53 41.03
N CYS A 966 -31.30 -46.97 41.73
CA CYS A 966 -31.49 -46.56 43.13
C CYS A 966 -30.34 -47.12 44.00
N ILE A 967 -29.93 -46.40 45.06
CA ILE A 967 -28.86 -46.84 45.98
C ILE A 967 -29.07 -48.29 46.45
N GLY A 968 -28.08 -49.15 46.17
CA GLY A 968 -28.10 -50.56 46.56
C GLY A 968 -28.92 -51.51 45.68
N GLY A 969 -29.57 -51.01 44.62
CA GLY A 969 -30.21 -51.86 43.60
C GLY A 969 -29.17 -52.66 42.80
N VAL A 970 -29.59 -53.69 42.06
CA VAL A 970 -28.69 -54.57 41.29
C VAL A 970 -28.85 -54.35 39.78
N ILE A 971 -27.74 -54.16 39.06
CA ILE A 971 -27.70 -54.03 37.59
C ILE A 971 -26.60 -54.91 36.97
N SER A 972 -26.61 -55.08 35.65
CA SER A 972 -25.57 -55.81 34.89
C SER A 972 -24.89 -54.91 33.87
N LEU A 973 -23.58 -55.10 33.70
CA LEU A 973 -22.70 -54.40 32.76
C LEU A 973 -22.00 -55.43 31.86
N THR A 974 -21.96 -55.20 30.55
CA THR A 974 -21.40 -56.15 29.57
C THR A 974 -20.38 -55.46 28.66
N ALA A 975 -19.15 -55.97 28.66
CA ALA A 975 -18.05 -55.51 27.83
C ALA A 975 -18.06 -56.17 26.44
N SER A 976 -17.70 -55.40 25.43
CA SER A 976 -17.61 -55.81 24.02
C SER A 976 -16.41 -55.14 23.33
N GLY A 977 -15.89 -55.74 22.25
CA GLY A 977 -14.81 -55.18 21.43
C GLY A 977 -13.46 -55.89 21.47
N ALA A 978 -13.29 -56.92 22.31
CA ALA A 978 -12.07 -57.73 22.39
C ALA A 978 -12.30 -59.25 22.51
N SER A 979 -11.24 -60.03 22.29
CA SER A 979 -11.25 -61.49 22.44
C SER A 979 -11.26 -61.94 23.91
N THR A 980 -10.75 -61.11 24.82
CA THR A 980 -10.72 -61.36 26.27
C THR A 980 -10.93 -60.05 27.04
N TYR A 981 -11.39 -60.13 28.29
CA TYR A 981 -11.67 -58.98 29.15
C TYR A 981 -11.07 -59.17 30.54
N THR A 982 -10.82 -58.08 31.27
CA THR A 982 -10.42 -58.07 32.67
C THR A 982 -10.95 -56.81 33.32
N TRP A 983 -11.93 -56.96 34.20
CA TRP A 983 -12.52 -55.87 34.96
C TRP A 983 -11.75 -55.63 36.25
N THR A 984 -11.45 -54.37 36.54
CA THR A 984 -10.72 -53.96 37.74
C THR A 984 -11.51 -54.36 38.99
N GLY A 985 -10.98 -55.31 39.75
CA GLY A 985 -11.61 -55.85 40.97
C GLY A 985 -12.77 -56.84 40.76
N MET A 986 -13.19 -57.13 39.52
CA MET A 986 -14.36 -58.00 39.25
C MET A 986 -14.06 -59.23 38.37
N GLY A 987 -12.85 -59.36 37.82
CA GLY A 987 -12.42 -60.56 37.08
C GLY A 987 -12.70 -60.53 35.58
N THR A 988 -12.57 -61.67 34.91
CA THR A 988 -12.36 -61.75 33.44
C THR A 988 -13.60 -62.03 32.59
N SER A 989 -14.78 -62.09 33.19
CA SER A 989 -16.04 -62.27 32.47
C SER A 989 -16.34 -61.09 31.53
N SER A 990 -16.95 -61.36 30.37
CA SER A 990 -17.49 -60.31 29.51
C SER A 990 -18.74 -59.63 30.08
N SER A 991 -19.40 -60.21 31.09
CA SER A 991 -20.53 -59.58 31.80
C SER A 991 -20.38 -59.66 33.31
N GLN A 992 -20.75 -58.59 34.01
CA GLN A 992 -20.55 -58.38 35.45
C GLN A 992 -21.82 -57.81 36.09
N THR A 993 -22.15 -58.27 37.29
CA THR A 993 -23.33 -57.80 38.05
C THR A 993 -22.87 -56.95 39.23
N VAL A 994 -23.42 -55.74 39.37
CA VAL A 994 -22.96 -54.74 40.34
C VAL A 994 -24.13 -54.11 41.11
N SER A 995 -23.88 -53.72 42.36
CA SER A 995 -24.85 -53.06 43.25
C SER A 995 -24.27 -51.82 43.96
N PRO A 996 -23.96 -50.74 43.22
CA PRO A 996 -23.35 -49.55 43.79
C PRO A 996 -24.24 -48.87 44.83
N ALA A 997 -23.71 -48.72 46.05
CA ALA A 997 -24.32 -47.91 47.12
C ALA A 997 -23.99 -46.40 46.99
N ILE A 998 -22.96 -46.07 46.22
CA ILE A 998 -22.54 -44.70 45.85
C ILE A 998 -22.17 -44.69 44.36
N THR A 999 -22.11 -43.50 43.74
CA THR A 999 -21.66 -43.36 42.35
C THR A 999 -20.28 -43.99 42.16
N THR A 1000 -20.18 -45.01 41.31
CA THR A 1000 -19.00 -45.87 41.17
C THR A 1000 -18.56 -45.96 39.72
N ILE A 1001 -17.23 -45.92 39.49
CA ILE A 1001 -16.62 -46.10 38.17
C ILE A 1001 -16.18 -47.57 38.03
N TYR A 1002 -16.55 -48.22 36.93
CA TYR A 1002 -16.12 -49.57 36.60
C TYR A 1002 -15.29 -49.57 35.32
N THR A 1003 -14.05 -50.07 35.42
CA THR A 1003 -13.07 -50.11 34.33
C THR A 1003 -12.83 -51.53 33.87
N VAL A 1004 -12.77 -51.73 32.55
CA VAL A 1004 -12.44 -53.01 31.90
C VAL A 1004 -11.34 -52.83 30.88
N ASN A 1005 -10.33 -53.69 30.96
CA ASN A 1005 -9.29 -53.83 29.94
C ASN A 1005 -9.69 -54.99 29.03
N GLY A 1006 -9.54 -54.85 27.72
CA GLY A 1006 -9.81 -55.93 26.76
C GLY A 1006 -8.61 -56.17 25.85
N THR A 1007 -8.33 -57.44 25.53
CA THR A 1007 -7.13 -57.84 24.78
C THR A 1007 -7.48 -58.62 23.51
N THR A 1008 -6.90 -58.19 22.38
CA THR A 1008 -7.02 -58.81 21.06
C THR A 1008 -5.65 -58.76 20.37
N ASN A 1009 -5.20 -59.85 19.77
CA ASN A 1009 -3.91 -59.95 19.05
C ASN A 1009 -2.69 -59.45 19.88
N GLY A 1010 -2.72 -59.64 21.21
CA GLY A 1010 -1.71 -59.15 22.15
C GLY A 1010 -1.86 -57.70 22.59
N CYS A 1011 -2.67 -56.90 21.89
CA CYS A 1011 -2.86 -55.47 22.18
C CYS A 1011 -4.04 -55.23 23.11
N THR A 1012 -3.86 -54.30 24.04
CA THR A 1012 -4.82 -53.96 25.11
C THR A 1012 -5.52 -52.64 24.83
N GLY A 1013 -6.85 -52.63 24.93
CA GLY A 1013 -7.69 -51.44 25.01
C GLY A 1013 -8.35 -51.34 26.39
N THR A 1014 -8.86 -50.16 26.74
CA THR A 1014 -9.51 -49.89 28.03
C THR A 1014 -10.81 -49.12 27.83
N ALA A 1015 -11.85 -49.47 28.57
CA ALA A 1015 -13.08 -48.69 28.70
C ALA A 1015 -13.45 -48.51 30.18
N SER A 1016 -14.18 -47.44 30.49
CA SER A 1016 -14.76 -47.22 31.81
C SER A 1016 -16.18 -46.69 31.68
N THR A 1017 -17.06 -47.06 32.61
CA THR A 1017 -18.41 -46.50 32.75
C THR A 1017 -18.64 -46.00 34.17
N VAL A 1018 -19.52 -45.02 34.33
CA VAL A 1018 -19.90 -44.45 35.64
C VAL A 1018 -21.35 -44.79 35.91
N ILE A 1019 -21.61 -45.46 37.02
CA ILE A 1019 -22.95 -45.80 37.47
C ILE A 1019 -23.31 -44.88 38.63
N GLN A 1020 -24.33 -44.05 38.47
CA GLN A 1020 -24.78 -43.13 39.51
C GLN A 1020 -25.84 -43.80 40.40
N ALA A 1021 -25.68 -43.67 41.72
CA ALA A 1021 -26.59 -44.22 42.70
C ALA A 1021 -27.60 -43.15 43.16
N VAL A 1022 -28.88 -43.37 42.88
CA VAL A 1022 -29.97 -42.39 43.02
C VAL A 1022 -30.65 -42.52 44.38
N LEU A 1023 -30.88 -41.39 45.04
CA LEU A 1023 -31.56 -41.29 46.34
C LEU A 1023 -33.09 -41.40 46.21
N PRO A 1024 -33.78 -41.93 47.25
CA PRO A 1024 -35.23 -41.77 47.43
C PRO A 1024 -35.67 -40.29 47.47
N PRO A 1025 -36.95 -39.99 47.14
CA PRO A 1025 -37.47 -38.61 47.17
C PRO A 1025 -37.59 -38.07 48.59
N LEU A 1026 -37.21 -36.80 48.79
CA LEU A 1026 -37.40 -36.09 50.06
C LEU A 1026 -38.80 -35.47 50.10
N ILE A 1027 -39.77 -36.18 50.67
CA ILE A 1027 -41.16 -35.74 50.77
C ILE A 1027 -41.44 -34.90 52.02
N SER A 1028 -42.47 -34.04 51.96
CA SER A 1028 -42.91 -33.17 53.07
C SER A 1028 -44.42 -32.92 53.08
N VAL A 1029 -44.95 -32.52 54.24
CA VAL A 1029 -46.34 -32.10 54.46
C VAL A 1029 -46.36 -30.60 54.79
N VAL A 1030 -47.16 -29.82 54.06
CA VAL A 1030 -47.24 -28.36 54.15
C VAL A 1030 -48.65 -27.92 54.59
N GLY A 1031 -48.73 -27.30 55.76
CA GLY A 1031 -49.94 -26.71 56.36
C GLY A 1031 -49.74 -26.40 57.85
N SER A 1032 -50.72 -25.78 58.50
CA SER A 1032 -50.62 -25.38 59.91
C SER A 1032 -50.60 -26.57 60.87
N ALA A 1033 -49.56 -26.70 61.70
CA ALA A 1033 -49.44 -27.76 62.71
C ALA A 1033 -50.43 -27.60 63.91
N SER A 1034 -51.37 -26.67 63.87
CA SER A 1034 -52.46 -26.50 64.85
C SER A 1034 -53.65 -25.73 64.26
N ALA A 1035 -54.84 -25.97 64.80
CA ALA A 1035 -56.09 -25.29 64.44
C ALA A 1035 -56.91 -24.86 65.67
N CYS A 1036 -57.80 -23.86 65.55
CA CYS A 1036 -58.84 -23.65 66.57
C CYS A 1036 -59.86 -24.81 66.49
N SER A 1037 -60.28 -25.34 67.63
CA SER A 1037 -61.10 -26.58 67.70
C SER A 1037 -62.36 -26.53 66.83
N GLY A 1038 -62.54 -27.57 66.00
CA GLY A 1038 -63.73 -27.73 65.15
C GLY A 1038 -63.73 -26.91 63.85
N GLN A 1039 -62.63 -26.23 63.52
CA GLN A 1039 -62.45 -25.55 62.23
C GLN A 1039 -61.76 -26.49 61.22
N ALA A 1040 -62.14 -26.40 59.95
CA ALA A 1040 -61.56 -27.21 58.87
C ALA A 1040 -60.24 -26.61 58.36
N MET A 1041 -59.29 -27.46 57.99
CA MET A 1041 -58.00 -27.07 57.40
C MET A 1041 -57.54 -28.05 56.30
N VAL A 1042 -56.63 -27.59 55.45
CA VAL A 1042 -56.08 -28.36 54.32
C VAL A 1042 -54.56 -28.49 54.47
N LEU A 1043 -54.06 -29.71 54.25
CA LEU A 1043 -52.64 -30.04 54.13
C LEU A 1043 -52.29 -30.35 52.66
N ASN A 1044 -51.04 -30.10 52.29
CA ASN A 1044 -50.51 -30.35 50.94
C ASN A 1044 -49.27 -31.25 51.02
N ALA A 1045 -49.07 -32.11 50.02
CA ALA A 1045 -47.90 -32.98 49.90
C ALA A 1045 -46.92 -32.43 48.84
N GLN A 1046 -45.62 -32.49 49.13
CA GLN A 1046 -44.55 -32.05 48.21
C GLN A 1046 -43.33 -33.01 48.26
N GLY A 1047 -42.47 -32.95 47.23
CA GLY A 1047 -41.17 -33.66 47.18
C GLY A 1047 -41.10 -34.97 46.37
N ALA A 1048 -42.21 -35.44 45.78
CA ALA A 1048 -42.29 -36.64 44.94
C ALA A 1048 -43.13 -36.42 43.65
N GLN A 1049 -43.13 -37.41 42.76
CA GLN A 1049 -43.96 -37.41 41.54
C GLN A 1049 -45.41 -37.85 41.83
N SER A 1050 -45.57 -38.79 42.77
CA SER A 1050 -46.87 -39.31 43.22
C SER A 1050 -46.90 -39.39 44.76
N TYR A 1051 -48.11 -39.41 45.33
CA TYR A 1051 -48.35 -39.33 46.78
C TYR A 1051 -49.53 -40.17 47.22
N THR A 1052 -49.46 -40.72 48.43
CA THR A 1052 -50.56 -41.42 49.10
C THR A 1052 -50.59 -41.12 50.60
N TRP A 1053 -51.73 -40.62 51.09
CA TRP A 1053 -52.01 -40.34 52.49
C TRP A 1053 -52.59 -41.55 53.22
N ASN A 1054 -52.19 -41.75 54.48
CA ASN A 1054 -52.62 -42.84 55.36
C ASN A 1054 -52.60 -44.23 54.71
N GLY A 1055 -51.67 -44.44 53.77
CA GLY A 1055 -51.49 -45.68 53.01
C GLY A 1055 -52.53 -45.98 51.93
N THR A 1056 -53.64 -45.23 51.82
CA THR A 1056 -54.76 -45.59 50.90
C THR A 1056 -55.34 -44.45 50.07
N GLN A 1057 -55.13 -43.17 50.42
CA GLN A 1057 -55.75 -42.03 49.70
C GLN A 1057 -54.73 -41.31 48.80
N PRO A 1058 -54.77 -41.49 47.46
CA PRO A 1058 -53.85 -40.80 46.56
C PRO A 1058 -54.23 -39.32 46.39
N GLY A 1059 -53.23 -38.44 46.32
CA GLY A 1059 -53.45 -37.02 46.00
C GLY A 1059 -52.43 -36.06 46.64
N THR A 1060 -52.31 -34.86 46.06
CA THR A 1060 -51.43 -33.79 46.56
C THR A 1060 -52.02 -32.98 47.72
N GLN A 1061 -53.30 -33.17 48.05
CA GLN A 1061 -54.00 -32.43 49.12
C GLN A 1061 -54.81 -33.36 50.02
N PHE A 1062 -54.96 -33.00 51.29
CA PHE A 1062 -55.73 -33.73 52.28
C PHE A 1062 -56.43 -32.75 53.25
N THR A 1063 -57.75 -32.89 53.45
CA THR A 1063 -58.57 -31.95 54.25
C THR A 1063 -59.05 -32.62 55.54
N ILE A 1064 -58.97 -31.91 56.67
CA ILE A 1064 -59.32 -32.43 58.00
C ILE A 1064 -59.93 -31.35 58.90
N THR A 1065 -60.86 -31.75 59.78
CA THR A 1065 -61.53 -30.86 60.76
C THR A 1065 -61.27 -31.38 62.18
N PRO A 1066 -60.13 -31.06 62.80
CA PRO A 1066 -59.76 -31.62 64.10
C PRO A 1066 -60.54 -30.95 65.26
N ILE A 1067 -61.09 -31.78 66.14
CA ILE A 1067 -61.64 -31.39 67.46
C ILE A 1067 -60.73 -31.84 68.63
N ALA A 1068 -59.68 -32.59 68.31
CA ALA A 1068 -58.60 -33.06 69.16
C ALA A 1068 -57.35 -33.25 68.28
N PRO A 1069 -56.14 -33.39 68.83
CA PRO A 1069 -54.93 -33.60 68.04
C PRO A 1069 -54.96 -34.90 67.20
N VAL A 1070 -54.36 -34.87 66.00
CA VAL A 1070 -54.37 -35.99 65.02
C VAL A 1070 -52.99 -36.20 64.39
N GLN A 1071 -52.67 -37.44 64.02
CA GLN A 1071 -51.47 -37.87 63.30
C GLN A 1071 -51.83 -38.42 61.91
N LEU A 1072 -51.02 -38.13 60.89
CA LEU A 1072 -51.25 -38.51 59.48
C LEU A 1072 -49.95 -38.98 58.80
N THR A 1073 -50.00 -40.04 58.00
CA THR A 1073 -48.85 -40.59 57.25
C THR A 1073 -48.91 -40.18 55.78
N LEU A 1074 -47.76 -39.87 55.16
CA LEU A 1074 -47.63 -39.56 53.74
C LEU A 1074 -46.51 -40.40 53.12
N SER A 1075 -46.79 -41.08 52.00
CA SER A 1075 -45.79 -41.78 51.17
C SER A 1075 -45.72 -41.18 49.77
N GLY A 1076 -44.60 -41.34 49.07
CA GLY A 1076 -44.46 -40.89 47.68
C GLY A 1076 -43.28 -41.49 46.91
N THR A 1077 -43.37 -41.45 45.57
CA THR A 1077 -42.43 -42.09 44.62
C THR A 1077 -41.74 -41.05 43.73
N SER A 1078 -40.45 -41.23 43.45
CA SER A 1078 -39.69 -40.36 42.54
C SER A 1078 -39.87 -40.77 41.07
N VAL A 1079 -39.50 -39.87 40.15
CA VAL A 1079 -39.48 -40.13 38.70
C VAL A 1079 -38.57 -41.30 38.29
N TRP A 1080 -37.63 -41.68 39.16
CA TRP A 1080 -36.73 -42.83 38.97
C TRP A 1080 -37.19 -44.10 39.71
N GLY A 1081 -38.42 -44.11 40.24
CA GLY A 1081 -39.04 -45.28 40.88
C GLY A 1081 -38.63 -45.53 42.34
N CYS A 1082 -37.67 -44.78 42.90
CA CYS A 1082 -37.29 -44.89 44.32
C CYS A 1082 -38.41 -44.29 45.22
N ASN A 1083 -38.64 -44.84 46.42
CA ASN A 1083 -39.83 -44.54 47.27
C ASN A 1083 -39.47 -44.03 48.68
N ALA A 1084 -40.31 -43.18 49.28
CA ALA A 1084 -40.17 -42.66 50.64
C ALA A 1084 -41.50 -42.56 51.41
N SER A 1085 -41.44 -42.41 52.75
CA SER A 1085 -42.61 -42.23 53.64
C SER A 1085 -42.25 -41.40 54.89
N ILE A 1086 -43.20 -40.57 55.37
CA ILE A 1086 -43.07 -39.68 56.55
C ILE A 1086 -44.40 -39.60 57.33
N THR A 1087 -44.40 -38.91 58.48
CA THR A 1087 -45.59 -38.72 59.32
C THR A 1087 -45.66 -37.29 59.88
N HIS A 1088 -46.86 -36.75 60.05
CA HIS A 1088 -47.16 -35.36 60.44
C HIS A 1088 -48.20 -35.33 61.57
N TYR A 1089 -48.20 -34.28 62.39
CA TYR A 1089 -49.08 -34.11 63.55
C TYR A 1089 -49.75 -32.73 63.55
N ILE A 1090 -51.01 -32.66 64.02
CA ILE A 1090 -51.81 -31.43 64.13
C ILE A 1090 -52.33 -31.28 65.56
N GLY A 1091 -52.14 -30.11 66.18
CA GLY A 1091 -52.64 -29.76 67.52
C GLY A 1091 -53.92 -28.88 67.53
N ILE A 1092 -54.38 -28.52 68.73
CA ILE A 1092 -55.54 -27.62 68.94
C ILE A 1092 -55.10 -26.39 69.75
N ALA A 1093 -55.45 -25.19 69.29
CA ALA A 1093 -55.07 -23.93 69.92
C ALA A 1093 -56.12 -23.41 70.94
N PRO A 1094 -55.68 -22.74 72.04
CA PRO A 1094 -56.56 -22.16 73.07
C PRO A 1094 -57.20 -20.82 72.63
N GLN A 1095 -58.16 -20.32 73.42
CA GLN A 1095 -58.76 -18.99 73.25
C GLN A 1095 -58.09 -17.91 74.16
N PRO A 1096 -58.08 -16.62 73.76
CA PRO A 1096 -57.56 -15.53 74.58
C PRO A 1096 -58.48 -15.17 75.77
N THR A 1097 -58.00 -14.32 76.68
CA THR A 1097 -58.78 -13.80 77.83
C THR A 1097 -58.53 -12.30 77.96
N ILE A 1098 -59.57 -11.48 77.86
CA ILE A 1098 -59.44 -10.02 77.61
C ILE A 1098 -59.82 -9.20 78.86
N VAL A 1099 -59.12 -8.09 79.09
CA VAL A 1099 -59.33 -7.17 80.24
C VAL A 1099 -59.32 -5.71 79.77
N ILE A 1100 -60.18 -4.85 80.33
CA ILE A 1100 -60.26 -3.39 80.06
C ILE A 1100 -59.95 -2.58 81.33
N SER A 1101 -59.33 -1.40 81.19
CA SER A 1101 -59.14 -0.44 82.28
C SER A 1101 -59.17 1.04 81.80
N PRO A 1102 -59.82 1.98 82.53
CA PRO A 1102 -60.64 1.75 83.72
C PRO A 1102 -61.95 1.01 83.39
N LEU A 1103 -62.45 0.20 84.33
CA LEU A 1103 -63.70 -0.53 84.15
C LEU A 1103 -64.94 0.40 84.21
N SER A 1104 -64.81 1.60 84.78
CA SER A 1104 -65.80 2.67 84.69
C SER A 1104 -65.23 4.08 84.86
N ALA A 1105 -65.91 5.11 84.32
CA ALA A 1105 -65.53 6.53 84.43
C ALA A 1105 -66.71 7.49 84.15
N THR A 1106 -66.54 8.79 84.41
CA THR A 1106 -67.50 9.88 84.09
C THR A 1106 -66.77 11.06 83.47
N VAL A 1107 -67.34 11.69 82.44
CA VAL A 1107 -66.64 12.65 81.56
C VAL A 1107 -67.64 13.57 80.82
N CYS A 1108 -67.33 14.86 80.64
CA CYS A 1108 -68.26 15.78 79.96
C CYS A 1108 -68.33 15.52 78.44
N SER A 1109 -69.49 15.67 77.82
CA SER A 1109 -69.71 15.52 76.39
C SER A 1109 -68.81 16.46 75.59
N GLY A 1110 -67.98 15.91 74.73
CA GLY A 1110 -66.91 16.60 74.00
C GLY A 1110 -65.52 16.47 74.63
N GLN A 1111 -65.40 15.95 75.86
CA GLN A 1111 -64.10 15.60 76.45
C GLN A 1111 -63.68 14.17 76.10
N LEU A 1112 -62.36 13.94 76.13
CA LEU A 1112 -61.72 12.67 75.83
C LEU A 1112 -61.51 11.82 77.10
N LEU A 1113 -61.94 10.56 77.04
CA LEU A 1113 -61.59 9.49 77.98
C LEU A 1113 -60.67 8.48 77.27
N VAL A 1114 -59.74 7.87 78.02
CA VAL A 1114 -58.79 6.87 77.50
C VAL A 1114 -59.04 5.51 78.16
N LEU A 1115 -59.28 4.48 77.34
CA LEU A 1115 -59.57 3.11 77.76
C LEU A 1115 -58.52 2.14 77.22
N ASN A 1116 -57.79 1.46 78.09
CA ASN A 1116 -56.81 0.43 77.71
C ASN A 1116 -57.46 -0.96 77.68
N ALA A 1117 -56.92 -1.86 76.84
CA ALA A 1117 -57.25 -3.28 76.84
C ALA A 1117 -55.99 -4.15 76.79
N SER A 1118 -56.06 -5.37 77.34
CA SER A 1118 -54.97 -6.35 77.35
C SER A 1118 -55.50 -7.79 77.22
N GLY A 1119 -54.62 -8.75 76.87
CA GLY A 1119 -54.95 -10.18 76.80
C GLY A 1119 -55.07 -10.83 75.39
N ALA A 1120 -54.78 -10.07 74.33
CA ALA A 1120 -54.76 -10.53 72.92
C ALA A 1120 -53.62 -9.86 72.12
N GLN A 1121 -53.37 -10.34 70.88
CA GLN A 1121 -52.47 -9.66 69.94
C GLN A 1121 -53.17 -8.50 69.22
N THR A 1122 -54.43 -8.71 68.82
CA THR A 1122 -55.27 -7.69 68.18
C THR A 1122 -56.53 -7.45 68.98
N TYR A 1123 -57.02 -6.22 68.94
CA TYR A 1123 -58.24 -5.77 69.62
C TYR A 1123 -59.17 -5.13 68.60
N THR A 1124 -60.48 -5.17 68.83
CA THR A 1124 -61.48 -4.46 68.04
C THR A 1124 -62.61 -4.05 68.96
N TRP A 1125 -62.74 -2.74 69.17
CA TRP A 1125 -63.77 -2.17 70.03
C TRP A 1125 -65.12 -2.12 69.31
N ASN A 1126 -66.22 -2.03 70.06
CA ASN A 1126 -67.57 -1.88 69.48
C ASN A 1126 -67.77 -0.55 68.70
N SER A 1127 -66.85 0.40 68.83
CA SER A 1127 -66.70 1.58 67.96
C SER A 1127 -66.07 1.29 66.59
N GLY A 1128 -65.66 0.04 66.32
CA GLY A 1128 -64.99 -0.39 65.08
C GLY A 1128 -63.47 -0.18 65.06
N LEU A 1129 -62.91 0.56 66.03
CA LEU A 1129 -61.47 0.86 66.11
C LEU A 1129 -60.66 -0.37 66.56
N GLN A 1130 -59.48 -0.57 65.96
CA GLN A 1130 -58.69 -1.81 66.10
C GLN A 1130 -57.38 -1.68 66.93
N ASN A 1131 -57.32 -0.73 67.88
CA ASN A 1131 -56.13 -0.48 68.70
C ASN A 1131 -56.49 -0.24 70.18
N ALA A 1132 -55.52 -0.43 71.07
CA ALA A 1132 -55.60 -0.02 72.47
C ALA A 1132 -54.37 0.86 72.81
N PRO A 1133 -54.52 1.98 73.56
CA PRO A 1133 -55.76 2.52 74.11
C PRO A 1133 -56.78 3.00 73.06
N LEU A 1134 -58.06 2.84 73.40
CA LEU A 1134 -59.18 3.53 72.78
C LEU A 1134 -59.29 4.94 73.36
N ASN A 1135 -59.03 5.93 72.51
CA ASN A 1135 -59.32 7.33 72.79
C ASN A 1135 -60.81 7.60 72.46
N TRP A 1136 -61.68 7.58 73.48
CA TRP A 1136 -63.14 7.73 73.32
C TRP A 1136 -63.60 9.13 73.72
N ILE A 1137 -64.16 9.88 72.77
CA ILE A 1137 -64.78 11.19 73.07
C ILE A 1137 -66.21 10.94 73.56
N ALA A 1138 -66.47 11.42 74.77
CA ALA A 1138 -67.77 11.34 75.40
C ALA A 1138 -68.84 12.05 74.56
N THR A 1139 -69.86 11.32 74.13
CA THR A 1139 -70.95 11.85 73.31
C THR A 1139 -72.25 11.12 73.63
N GLY A 1140 -73.34 11.87 73.87
CA GLY A 1140 -74.64 11.31 74.23
C GLY A 1140 -74.80 11.05 75.73
N THR A 1141 -75.42 9.93 76.09
CA THR A 1141 -75.67 9.48 77.47
C THR A 1141 -74.69 8.41 77.92
N SER A 1142 -74.75 8.03 79.20
CA SER A 1142 -74.01 6.93 79.80
C SER A 1142 -74.17 5.61 79.01
N THR A 1143 -73.08 4.85 78.82
CA THR A 1143 -72.99 3.75 77.85
C THR A 1143 -72.02 2.65 78.28
N VAL A 1144 -72.00 1.52 77.55
CA VAL A 1144 -71.09 0.39 77.75
C VAL A 1144 -70.24 0.17 76.49
N ILE A 1145 -68.93 0.08 76.68
CA ILE A 1145 -67.93 -0.12 75.63
C ILE A 1145 -67.41 -1.55 75.72
N GLN A 1146 -67.38 -2.25 74.59
CA GLN A 1146 -66.94 -3.64 74.46
C GLN A 1146 -65.68 -3.71 73.60
N VAL A 1147 -64.80 -4.67 73.88
CA VAL A 1147 -63.67 -5.04 73.04
C VAL A 1147 -63.71 -6.55 72.75
N ASN A 1148 -63.48 -6.92 71.50
CA ASN A 1148 -63.16 -8.29 71.08
C ASN A 1148 -61.64 -8.37 70.83
N GLY A 1149 -61.01 -9.52 71.09
CA GLY A 1149 -59.59 -9.71 70.84
C GLY A 1149 -59.26 -11.09 70.27
N LYS A 1150 -58.17 -11.16 69.48
CA LYS A 1150 -57.68 -12.41 68.86
C LYS A 1150 -56.25 -12.72 69.27
N ASN A 1151 -55.95 -14.01 69.45
CA ASN A 1151 -54.57 -14.49 69.64
C ASN A 1151 -53.89 -14.82 68.31
N GLU A 1152 -52.61 -15.22 68.39
CA GLU A 1152 -51.74 -15.52 67.24
C GLU A 1152 -52.21 -16.69 66.37
N TRP A 1153 -53.06 -17.58 66.90
CA TRP A 1153 -53.71 -18.66 66.15
C TRP A 1153 -55.07 -18.27 65.56
N GLY A 1154 -55.48 -17.00 65.71
CA GLY A 1154 -56.73 -16.45 65.16
C GLY A 1154 -57.99 -16.77 65.98
N CYS A 1155 -57.87 -17.47 67.12
CA CYS A 1155 -58.99 -17.76 68.02
C CYS A 1155 -59.36 -16.50 68.84
N GLN A 1156 -60.65 -16.31 69.20
CA GLN A 1156 -61.22 -14.99 69.52
C GLN A 1156 -62.12 -14.98 70.77
N SER A 1157 -62.09 -13.90 71.58
CA SER A 1157 -62.90 -13.71 72.80
C SER A 1157 -63.16 -12.21 73.11
N ALA A 1158 -63.89 -11.83 74.17
CA ALA A 1158 -64.35 -10.43 74.39
C ALA A 1158 -64.52 -10.00 75.87
N ALA A 1159 -64.56 -8.67 76.14
CA ALA A 1159 -64.78 -8.04 77.46
C ALA A 1159 -65.39 -6.61 77.38
N ASN A 1160 -65.96 -6.07 78.49
CA ASN A 1160 -66.75 -4.81 78.54
C ASN A 1160 -66.38 -3.83 79.69
N ALA A 1161 -66.69 -2.53 79.56
CA ALA A 1161 -66.55 -1.46 80.58
C ALA A 1161 -67.64 -0.35 80.47
N SER A 1162 -67.92 0.44 81.52
CA SER A 1162 -69.14 1.30 81.63
C SER A 1162 -68.90 2.79 81.97
N ILE A 1163 -69.38 3.73 81.14
CA ILE A 1163 -69.01 5.17 81.18
C ILE A 1163 -70.25 6.10 81.32
N SER A 1164 -70.09 7.31 81.88
CA SER A 1164 -71.15 8.34 82.03
C SER A 1164 -70.82 9.71 81.41
N VAL A 1165 -71.83 10.46 80.90
CA VAL A 1165 -71.65 11.65 80.01
C VAL A 1165 -72.68 12.79 80.23
N GLU A 1166 -72.24 14.07 80.22
CA GLU A 1166 -73.09 15.28 80.41
C GLU A 1166 -72.72 16.52 79.52
N PRO A 1167 -73.66 17.38 79.04
CA PRO A 1167 -73.46 18.27 77.88
C PRO A 1167 -72.78 19.65 78.08
N CYS A 1168 -72.04 20.11 77.05
CA CYS A 1168 -71.49 21.47 76.83
C CYS A 1168 -71.61 21.85 75.33
N THR A 1169 -71.72 23.14 74.92
CA THR A 1169 -72.35 23.50 73.61
C THR A 1169 -71.60 24.44 72.64
N LEU A 1170 -71.83 24.22 71.31
CA LEU A 1170 -71.49 24.97 70.06
C LEU A 1170 -70.23 24.48 69.25
N ILE A 1171 -69.99 24.61 67.91
CA ILE A 1171 -70.72 24.77 66.59
C ILE A 1171 -69.96 25.77 65.65
N LYS A 1172 -69.66 25.59 64.32
CA LYS A 1172 -69.96 24.55 63.28
C LYS A 1172 -69.02 24.57 62.01
N THR A 1173 -68.77 23.39 61.40
CA THR A 1173 -68.56 22.99 59.96
C THR A 1173 -67.87 23.82 58.82
N LEU A 1174 -67.01 23.11 58.04
CA LEU A 1174 -66.62 23.25 56.58
C LEU A 1174 -65.70 24.46 56.21
N VAL A 1175 -64.88 24.49 55.11
CA VAL A 1175 -64.90 23.89 53.74
C VAL A 1175 -63.49 23.80 53.07
N THR A 1176 -63.39 23.16 51.88
CA THR A 1176 -62.46 23.40 50.71
C THR A 1176 -60.95 23.06 50.72
N ASP A 1177 -60.45 22.70 49.52
CA ASP A 1177 -59.02 22.61 49.16
C ASP A 1177 -58.27 23.95 49.34
N SER A 1178 -57.06 23.92 49.92
CA SER A 1178 -56.42 25.14 50.44
C SER A 1178 -54.92 25.31 50.11
N TRP A 1179 -54.45 24.81 48.97
CA TRP A 1179 -53.08 25.04 48.49
C TRP A 1179 -52.92 26.43 47.86
N ASN A 1180 -52.31 27.37 48.57
CA ASN A 1180 -52.27 28.79 48.21
C ASN A 1180 -50.85 29.37 48.26
N VAL A 1181 -50.46 30.11 47.22
CA VAL A 1181 -49.16 30.79 47.13
C VAL A 1181 -49.33 32.24 47.58
N PHE A 1182 -48.60 32.66 48.60
CA PHE A 1182 -48.67 34.00 49.17
C PHE A 1182 -47.29 34.50 49.64
N PRO A 1183 -46.95 35.80 49.49
CA PRO A 1183 -47.67 36.80 48.70
C PRO A 1183 -47.62 36.49 47.19
N ASN A 1184 -48.64 36.90 46.45
CA ASN A 1184 -48.73 36.77 45.00
C ASN A 1184 -49.80 37.74 44.45
N PRO A 1185 -49.45 38.90 43.86
CA PRO A 1185 -48.10 39.36 43.54
C PRO A 1185 -47.16 39.52 44.75
N THR A 1186 -45.86 39.46 44.50
CA THR A 1186 -44.79 39.50 45.52
C THR A 1186 -43.59 40.31 45.03
N GLN A 1187 -42.81 40.86 45.96
CA GLN A 1187 -41.55 41.54 45.63
C GLN A 1187 -40.33 40.61 45.67
N ASN A 1188 -40.19 39.74 46.68
CA ASN A 1188 -38.95 38.96 46.86
C ASN A 1188 -39.09 37.56 47.47
N THR A 1189 -40.26 37.17 48.00
CA THR A 1189 -40.45 35.88 48.70
C THR A 1189 -41.82 35.27 48.44
N ILE A 1190 -41.90 33.93 48.53
CA ILE A 1190 -43.18 33.19 48.51
C ILE A 1190 -43.21 32.08 49.56
N GLN A 1191 -44.39 31.89 50.14
CA GLN A 1191 -44.79 30.73 50.94
C GLN A 1191 -45.91 29.99 50.19
N ILE A 1192 -46.01 28.69 50.42
CA ILE A 1192 -47.06 27.84 49.85
C ILE A 1192 -47.75 27.12 51.00
N ASP A 1193 -48.86 27.70 51.46
CA ASP A 1193 -49.66 27.12 52.53
C ASP A 1193 -50.49 25.94 52.03
N GLY A 1194 -50.79 25.01 52.94
CA GLY A 1194 -51.57 23.80 52.68
C GLY A 1194 -50.74 22.55 52.33
N ILE A 1195 -49.45 22.69 51.99
CA ILE A 1195 -48.53 21.54 51.91
C ILE A 1195 -48.45 20.91 53.31
N THR A 1196 -48.66 19.59 53.40
CA THR A 1196 -48.67 18.82 54.67
C THR A 1196 -47.38 18.08 54.95
N ASN A 1197 -46.64 17.63 53.92
CA ASN A 1197 -45.38 16.88 54.04
C ASN A 1197 -44.23 17.57 53.28
N GLN A 1198 -44.18 17.39 51.95
CA GLN A 1198 -43.16 17.97 51.08
C GLN A 1198 -43.71 18.10 49.64
N ALA A 1199 -43.33 19.14 48.91
CA ALA A 1199 -43.71 19.35 47.52
C ALA A 1199 -42.59 20.01 46.69
N ASN A 1200 -42.41 19.57 45.44
CA ASN A 1200 -41.46 20.17 44.49
C ASN A 1200 -42.08 21.41 43.82
N ILE A 1201 -41.31 22.51 43.78
CA ILE A 1201 -41.75 23.82 43.32
C ILE A 1201 -40.87 24.30 42.15
N LYS A 1202 -41.47 24.50 40.97
CA LYS A 1202 -40.77 24.89 39.73
C LYS A 1202 -41.34 26.20 39.19
N ILE A 1203 -40.47 27.14 38.80
CA ILE A 1203 -40.84 28.47 38.30
C ILE A 1203 -40.26 28.70 36.90
N TYR A 1204 -41.14 28.99 35.93
CA TYR A 1204 -40.80 29.17 34.51
C TYR A 1204 -41.17 30.58 34.03
N SER A 1205 -40.38 31.13 33.10
CA SER A 1205 -40.73 32.37 32.38
C SER A 1205 -41.93 32.17 31.46
N MET A 1206 -42.56 33.25 31.01
CA MET A 1206 -43.58 33.21 29.94
C MET A 1206 -43.07 32.60 28.62
N SER A 1207 -41.75 32.56 28.41
CA SER A 1207 -41.07 31.87 27.29
C SER A 1207 -40.75 30.40 27.56
N GLY A 1208 -41.25 29.81 28.66
CA GLY A 1208 -41.12 28.39 28.98
C GLY A 1208 -39.76 27.95 29.55
N LYS A 1209 -38.80 28.87 29.75
CA LYS A 1209 -37.49 28.56 30.32
C LYS A 1209 -37.60 28.50 31.85
N LEU A 1210 -37.11 27.40 32.46
CA LEU A 1210 -37.01 27.28 33.91
C LEU A 1210 -36.07 28.36 34.47
N GLN A 1211 -36.50 29.05 35.53
CA GLN A 1211 -35.75 30.12 36.20
C GLN A 1211 -35.32 29.70 37.61
N MET A 1212 -36.17 28.97 38.33
CA MET A 1212 -35.86 28.43 39.66
C MET A 1212 -36.58 27.11 39.93
N HIS A 1213 -35.97 26.26 40.74
CA HIS A 1213 -36.51 24.99 41.22
C HIS A 1213 -36.02 24.75 42.65
N PHE A 1214 -36.93 24.43 43.56
CA PHE A 1214 -36.64 24.12 44.96
C PHE A 1214 -37.73 23.21 45.54
N ILE A 1215 -37.55 22.75 46.78
CA ILE A 1215 -38.51 21.88 47.47
C ILE A 1215 -39.09 22.63 48.68
N ALA A 1216 -40.40 22.66 48.80
CA ALA A 1216 -41.11 23.26 49.93
C ALA A 1216 -41.63 22.21 50.91
N VAL A 1217 -41.52 22.54 52.19
CA VAL A 1217 -42.13 21.84 53.34
C VAL A 1217 -43.17 22.77 53.99
N PRO A 1218 -44.09 22.28 54.85
CA PRO A 1218 -45.10 23.11 55.51
C PRO A 1218 -44.56 24.45 56.04
N GLN A 1219 -45.21 25.54 55.61
CA GLN A 1219 -44.90 26.93 55.99
C GLN A 1219 -43.46 27.42 55.71
N SER A 1220 -42.72 26.75 54.81
CA SER A 1220 -41.42 27.26 54.35
C SER A 1220 -41.58 28.48 53.43
N VAL A 1221 -40.83 29.54 53.74
CA VAL A 1221 -40.73 30.77 52.94
C VAL A 1221 -39.46 30.69 52.08
N HIS A 1222 -39.59 30.93 50.78
CA HIS A 1222 -38.51 30.83 49.79
C HIS A 1222 -38.26 32.18 49.14
N SER A 1223 -36.99 32.55 48.95
CA SER A 1223 -36.62 33.76 48.19
C SER A 1223 -36.74 33.53 46.69
N ILE A 1224 -37.29 34.53 46.01
CA ILE A 1224 -37.34 34.66 44.55
C ILE A 1224 -36.72 35.99 44.10
N GLU A 1225 -35.77 36.51 44.89
CA GLU A 1225 -35.10 37.78 44.61
C GLU A 1225 -34.37 37.78 43.27
N ALA A 1226 -33.79 36.65 42.88
CA ALA A 1226 -33.12 36.42 41.60
C ALA A 1226 -34.04 36.34 40.36
N LEU A 1227 -35.33 36.66 40.47
CA LEU A 1227 -36.21 36.90 39.32
C LEU A 1227 -36.34 38.40 39.06
N ASP A 1228 -36.21 38.80 37.80
CA ASP A 1228 -36.61 40.14 37.34
C ASP A 1228 -38.12 40.39 37.52
N ALA A 1229 -38.53 41.66 37.57
CA ALA A 1229 -39.95 42.02 37.62
C ALA A 1229 -40.72 41.46 36.41
N GLY A 1230 -41.80 40.70 36.65
CA GLY A 1230 -42.46 39.96 35.58
C GLY A 1230 -43.50 38.93 36.01
N VAL A 1231 -44.07 38.26 35.01
CA VAL A 1231 -45.03 37.16 35.17
C VAL A 1231 -44.32 35.83 34.93
N TYR A 1232 -44.59 34.86 35.80
CA TYR A 1232 -44.03 33.52 35.77
C TYR A 1232 -45.12 32.47 35.97
N THR A 1233 -44.86 31.23 35.55
CA THR A 1233 -45.71 30.06 35.86
C THR A 1233 -45.05 29.25 36.95
N LEU A 1234 -45.77 29.00 38.04
CA LEU A 1234 -45.32 28.18 39.17
C LEU A 1234 -46.11 26.87 39.21
N ILE A 1235 -45.40 25.75 39.43
CA ILE A 1235 -45.99 24.41 39.55
C ILE A 1235 -45.62 23.83 40.92
N ILE A 1236 -46.59 23.20 41.58
CA ILE A 1236 -46.53 22.57 42.92
C ILE A 1236 -46.84 21.08 42.75
N GLU A 1237 -45.97 20.20 43.24
CA GLU A 1237 -46.09 18.74 43.05
C GLU A 1237 -45.82 17.96 44.35
N SER A 1238 -46.76 17.13 44.77
CA SER A 1238 -46.58 16.08 45.80
C SER A 1238 -46.90 14.70 45.22
N GLU A 1239 -46.80 13.64 46.03
CA GLU A 1239 -47.12 12.27 45.62
C GLU A 1239 -48.60 12.06 45.26
N GLU A 1240 -49.54 12.81 45.88
CA GLU A 1240 -50.99 12.62 45.67
C GLU A 1240 -51.67 13.77 44.90
N LEU A 1241 -51.02 14.93 44.77
CA LEU A 1241 -51.61 16.16 44.18
C LEU A 1241 -50.58 17.00 43.41
N GLN A 1242 -50.98 17.53 42.25
CA GLN A 1242 -50.26 18.56 41.47
C GLN A 1242 -51.17 19.77 41.24
N LYS A 1243 -50.62 20.99 41.36
CA LYS A 1243 -51.32 22.26 41.08
C LYS A 1243 -50.39 23.25 40.37
N SER A 1244 -50.84 23.84 39.27
CA SER A 1244 -50.18 24.99 38.63
C SER A 1244 -50.88 26.30 39.00
N THR A 1245 -50.12 27.39 39.03
CA THR A 1245 -50.66 28.74 39.26
C THR A 1245 -49.77 29.81 38.63
N LYS A 1246 -50.35 30.99 38.37
CA LYS A 1246 -49.61 32.17 37.93
C LYS A 1246 -48.87 32.77 39.13
N LEU A 1247 -47.60 33.11 38.96
CA LEU A 1247 -46.81 33.91 39.90
C LEU A 1247 -46.56 35.30 39.28
N ILE A 1248 -46.67 36.36 40.09
CA ILE A 1248 -46.36 37.72 39.66
C ILE A 1248 -45.29 38.30 40.59
N LYS A 1249 -44.11 38.60 40.03
CA LYS A 1249 -43.02 39.34 40.66
C LYS A 1249 -43.20 40.81 40.29
N LEU A 1250 -43.35 41.68 41.28
CA LEU A 1250 -43.48 43.14 41.13
C LEU A 1250 -42.13 43.81 40.88
#